data_AF-D3CSA7-F1
#
_entry.id   AF-D3CSA7-F1
#
_cell.length_a   1.000
_cell.length_b   1.000
_cell.length_c   1.000
_cell.angle_alpha   90.00
_cell.angle_beta   90.00
_cell.angle_gamma   90.00
#
_symmetry.space_group_name_H-M   'P 1'
#
loop_
_entity.id
_entity.type
_entity.pdbx_description
1 polymer ?
#
loop_
_entity_poly.entity_id
_entity_poly.type
_entity_poly.pdbx_seq_one_letter_code
_entity_poly.pdbx_strand_id
1 'polypeptide(L)'
;MSTGVNFADMIELIADTVPGRPAIVAGSSRLTYAELDARADRAARLLRHAGVQPGEHVGIYAVNRIEWVEAMIGCLKLRATPVNINYRYVAAELRYLIDNADLRTIVVERRYLPTLTTALADVSPVRAVVVIEDGSPPPADVPADVPADGRCGGAAGSQATSWRTVGFEDPTADPATDPRPVRIPRDGDDHYIIYTGGTTGLPKGVVWRSADLFRAAIARPLPDGRVPTGITDFVEHAANPPLNYFTLAPLMHGAAQLGVLIAIATAGTTVLWTGRSFDAPAIWDLAAAERATSMTVVGDAMALPLVDALEARPGGWDLSGLFALANSGAPLSSGVRARLARLLPNVLIIDSYGATELGHSGAEEGGPARFRLSGDTAVLDEHLVPINPGADAVGRIARRGAIPLGYYKDPEKTAAVFQTDAGGVRWAVPGDLATVDADGTVRLLGRGSTVVNSGGEKIFPEEVEDALKTHPDLVDAVVVGVPDPRFGERVVALAVLRTGRAPDSAALIAHCRGLVAGFKVPREIHTVTAIRRSPAGKVDIPWARARAADLSGSAEPPVTADPSGSAEPSGTADLSGSAEPPDATDLSGSAEPPGSAEPPGSAPAPGLSPAGVIGELAADGSAADVARRERASFLPDLLIAALERGRDLPAVHLDGRVLTGAEVRDEMSRYAQAYAKLGLGVGSPTAMISANRPEVLFTMGANMLTGCRSSALHPLGSVDDHAYILADAEIETLVFDPAFAHRATELAQRVPSLVNLLSLGPAEVGTDLTALAAGFTPRPLVAPRVGPEDVSGITYTGGTTGRPKGVMSTYRGAATMTQIQLAEWEWPTETRFLVCTPLSHAGAAFFVPVLLRGGSLVVLPRFDPAAVLDAIEKYRITATMLVPTMLYHLLDHPKLATADTSSLQTVFYGASAMSPTRLAEAIERFGPVFFQFYGQSECPMTISVLRRGDHDVTRPDRLASCGRPVPWVRVALLDDDGAEVADGEPGEVCVRGPLLSAGYWRRPDQTAELFEHGWLHTGDIARRDADGFLTIVDRKKDMVVTGGFNIFPKEVEDVLCSHPAIAAAAVIGVPDDTWGEAVKAVVTLRPGAEVSTAELTALVRERKGPHHAPKSVDVVDELPMSPVGKPDKKALRARYWSTGERRVH
;
A
#
# COMPACT_ATOMS: atom_id res chain seq x y z
N MET A 1 10.13 21.59 5.94
CA MET A 1 10.73 20.75 4.89
C MET A 1 9.60 20.39 3.94
N SER A 2 9.84 20.27 2.63
CA SER A 2 8.75 19.99 1.67
C SER A 2 8.12 18.63 1.97
N THR A 3 6.82 18.49 1.71
CA THR A 3 6.01 17.34 2.12
C THR A 3 5.93 16.23 1.06
N GLY A 4 6.76 16.30 0.01
CA GLY A 4 6.78 15.34 -1.10
C GLY A 4 8.14 14.66 -1.27
N VAL A 5 8.11 13.37 -1.65
CA VAL A 5 9.34 12.57 -1.85
C VAL A 5 10.05 12.98 -3.14
N ASN A 6 11.32 13.39 -3.01
CA ASN A 6 12.24 13.57 -4.12
C ASN A 6 13.14 12.34 -4.29
N PHE A 7 13.37 11.89 -5.53
CA PHE A 7 14.20 10.70 -5.79
C PHE A 7 15.66 10.86 -5.36
N ALA A 8 16.25 12.05 -5.46
CA ALA A 8 17.63 12.25 -5.02
C ALA A 8 17.76 12.15 -3.49
N ASP A 9 16.83 12.74 -2.74
CA ASP A 9 16.79 12.62 -1.29
C ASP A 9 16.66 11.13 -0.88
N MET A 10 15.86 10.34 -1.61
CA MET A 10 15.62 8.91 -1.32
C MET A 10 16.89 8.08 -1.50
N ILE A 11 17.63 8.33 -2.58
CA ILE A 11 18.90 7.67 -2.88
C ILE A 11 19.94 8.03 -1.80
N GLU A 12 20.01 9.30 -1.42
CA GLU A 12 20.92 9.80 -0.38
C GLU A 12 20.61 9.17 0.98
N LEU A 13 19.34 9.09 1.38
CA LEU A 13 18.94 8.44 2.64
C LEU A 13 19.30 6.95 2.67
N ILE A 14 19.07 6.21 1.58
CA ILE A 14 19.46 4.79 1.51
C ILE A 14 20.98 4.64 1.56
N ALA A 15 21.74 5.53 0.90
CA ALA A 15 23.20 5.51 0.96
C ALA A 15 23.75 5.83 2.35
N ASP A 16 23.14 6.76 3.07
CA ASP A 16 23.49 7.06 4.46
C ASP A 16 23.09 5.90 5.42
N THR A 17 22.04 5.14 5.08
CA THR A 17 21.51 4.02 5.91
C THR A 17 22.28 2.71 5.74
N VAL A 18 22.64 2.33 4.50
CA VAL A 18 23.34 1.06 4.19
C VAL A 18 24.58 1.28 3.30
N PRO A 19 25.54 2.15 3.70
CA PRO A 19 26.62 2.63 2.84
C PRO A 19 27.47 1.52 2.21
N GLY A 20 27.74 0.44 2.96
CA GLY A 20 28.56 -0.69 2.49
C GLY A 20 27.80 -1.79 1.75
N ARG A 21 26.47 -1.68 1.56
CA ARG A 21 25.69 -2.68 0.83
C ARG A 21 25.89 -2.51 -0.69
N PRO A 22 25.96 -3.58 -1.50
CA PRO A 22 25.99 -3.47 -2.95
C PRO A 22 24.76 -2.73 -3.50
N ALA A 23 24.98 -1.79 -4.42
CA ALA A 23 23.93 -1.00 -5.06
C ALA A 23 23.79 -1.32 -6.55
N ILE A 24 24.91 -1.49 -7.26
CA ILE A 24 24.91 -1.81 -8.69
C ILE A 24 26.08 -2.73 -9.09
N VAL A 25 25.77 -3.67 -9.99
CA VAL A 25 26.71 -4.55 -10.69
C VAL A 25 26.50 -4.34 -12.19
N ALA A 26 27.57 -3.98 -12.91
CA ALA A 26 27.52 -3.76 -14.35
C ALA A 26 28.85 -4.19 -14.99
N GLY A 27 28.81 -5.27 -15.78
CA GLY A 27 30.04 -5.91 -16.27
C GLY A 27 30.92 -6.39 -15.11
N SER A 28 32.20 -6.02 -15.13
CA SER A 28 33.14 -6.30 -14.03
C SER A 28 33.06 -5.31 -12.86
N SER A 29 32.34 -4.20 -13.00
CA SER A 29 32.25 -3.14 -12.00
C SER A 29 31.16 -3.43 -10.98
N ARG A 30 31.49 -3.25 -9.71
CA ARG A 30 30.58 -3.38 -8.56
C ARG A 30 30.73 -2.13 -7.71
N LEU A 31 29.62 -1.51 -7.32
CA LEU A 31 29.60 -0.37 -6.42
C LEU A 31 28.67 -0.62 -5.25
N THR A 32 29.12 -0.24 -4.07
CA THR A 32 28.29 -0.05 -2.88
C THR A 32 27.43 1.20 -2.99
N TYR A 33 26.45 1.36 -2.09
CA TYR A 33 25.61 2.56 -2.06
C TYR A 33 26.41 3.84 -1.79
N ALA A 34 27.40 3.81 -0.90
CA ALA A 34 28.27 4.97 -0.64
C ALA A 34 29.11 5.35 -1.88
N GLU A 35 29.64 4.35 -2.59
CA GLU A 35 30.38 4.60 -3.84
C GLU A 35 29.46 5.13 -4.94
N LEU A 36 28.24 4.59 -5.09
CA LEU A 36 27.26 5.08 -6.06
C LEU A 36 26.84 6.52 -5.77
N ASP A 37 26.57 6.90 -4.51
CA ASP A 37 26.21 8.27 -4.14
C ASP A 37 27.38 9.25 -4.39
N ALA A 38 28.61 8.87 -4.00
CA ALA A 38 29.80 9.67 -4.25
C ALA A 38 30.11 9.84 -5.75
N ARG A 39 29.85 8.82 -6.57
CA ARG A 39 29.98 8.88 -8.04
C ARG A 39 28.86 9.72 -8.68
N ALA A 40 27.63 9.64 -8.17
CA ALA A 40 26.53 10.52 -8.60
C ALA A 40 26.73 12.00 -8.18
N ASP A 41 27.34 12.25 -7.02
CA ASP A 41 27.74 13.60 -6.60
C ASP A 41 28.84 14.18 -7.52
N ARG A 42 29.80 13.36 -7.97
CA ARG A 42 30.74 13.74 -9.05
C ARG A 42 29.98 14.14 -10.32
N ALA A 43 29.07 13.29 -10.80
CA ALA A 43 28.27 13.58 -12.00
C ALA A 43 27.43 14.88 -11.84
N ALA A 44 26.86 15.14 -10.67
CA ALA A 44 26.18 16.40 -10.37
C ALA A 44 27.11 17.62 -10.42
N ARG A 45 28.33 17.53 -9.86
CA ARG A 45 29.33 18.63 -9.97
C ARG A 45 29.73 18.88 -11.42
N LEU A 46 29.93 17.81 -12.21
CA LEU A 46 30.26 17.91 -13.63
C LEU A 46 29.14 18.55 -14.45
N LEU A 47 27.89 18.13 -14.27
CA LEU A 47 26.73 18.71 -14.96
C LEU A 47 26.57 20.19 -14.61
N ARG A 48 26.76 20.56 -13.34
CA ARG A 48 26.77 21.96 -12.89
C ARG A 48 27.92 22.75 -13.54
N HIS A 49 29.12 22.18 -13.67
CA HIS A 49 30.23 22.79 -14.40
C HIS A 49 29.93 22.96 -15.90
N ALA A 50 29.27 21.96 -16.52
CA ALA A 50 28.72 22.02 -17.88
C ALA A 50 27.57 23.05 -18.02
N GLY A 51 27.11 23.62 -16.90
CA GLY A 51 26.22 24.78 -16.83
C GLY A 51 24.77 24.45 -16.47
N VAL A 52 24.47 23.19 -16.12
CA VAL A 52 23.12 22.73 -15.77
C VAL A 52 22.56 23.47 -14.55
N GLN A 53 21.37 24.04 -14.73
CA GLN A 53 20.58 24.71 -13.70
C GLN A 53 19.36 23.86 -13.31
N PRO A 54 18.77 24.09 -12.12
CA PRO A 54 17.48 23.51 -11.73
C PRO A 54 16.40 23.75 -12.79
N GLY A 55 15.57 22.73 -13.06
CA GLY A 55 14.50 22.77 -14.06
C GLY A 55 14.94 22.60 -15.52
N GLU A 56 16.25 22.57 -15.82
CA GLU A 56 16.72 22.30 -17.19
C GLU A 56 16.74 20.81 -17.52
N HIS A 57 16.60 20.51 -18.81
CA HIS A 57 16.57 19.14 -19.32
C HIS A 57 17.95 18.70 -19.82
N VAL A 58 18.37 17.50 -19.41
CA VAL A 58 19.66 16.88 -19.73
C VAL A 58 19.43 15.57 -20.46
N GLY A 59 19.83 15.48 -21.73
CA GLY A 59 19.71 14.26 -22.53
C GLY A 59 20.77 13.22 -22.14
N ILE A 60 20.41 11.95 -22.06
CA ILE A 60 21.35 10.84 -21.82
C ILE A 60 21.30 9.88 -23.03
N TYR A 61 22.36 9.89 -23.84
CA TYR A 61 22.51 9.19 -25.12
C TYR A 61 23.66 8.17 -25.06
N ALA A 62 23.41 7.06 -24.36
CA ALA A 62 24.37 5.98 -24.13
C ALA A 62 23.65 4.63 -23.98
N VAL A 63 24.39 3.52 -24.10
CA VAL A 63 23.88 2.18 -23.75
C VAL A 63 23.86 1.95 -22.23
N ASN A 64 23.42 0.77 -21.79
CA ASN A 64 23.47 0.36 -20.38
C ASN A 64 24.90 0.36 -19.84
N ARG A 65 25.18 1.26 -18.89
CA ARG A 65 26.45 1.40 -18.16
C ARG A 65 26.22 2.17 -16.85
N ILE A 66 27.19 2.14 -15.93
CA ILE A 66 27.06 2.80 -14.61
C ILE A 66 26.92 4.31 -14.77
N GLU A 67 27.67 4.90 -15.69
CA GLU A 67 27.70 6.34 -15.97
C GLU A 67 26.34 6.87 -16.45
N TRP A 68 25.49 6.01 -17.02
CA TRP A 68 24.09 6.34 -17.33
C TRP A 68 23.31 6.59 -16.03
N VAL A 69 23.46 5.70 -15.05
CA VAL A 69 22.83 5.80 -13.73
C VAL A 69 23.41 6.97 -12.94
N GLU A 70 24.73 7.16 -12.95
CA GLU A 70 25.39 8.33 -12.33
C GLU A 70 24.87 9.65 -12.93
N ALA A 71 24.72 9.74 -14.26
CA ALA A 71 24.17 10.91 -14.92
C ALA A 71 22.71 11.16 -14.54
N MET A 72 21.87 10.12 -14.50
CA MET A 72 20.47 10.23 -14.06
C MET A 72 20.38 10.76 -12.63
N ILE A 73 21.08 10.14 -11.68
CA ILE A 73 21.07 10.55 -10.27
C ILE A 73 21.68 11.94 -10.11
N GLY A 74 22.74 12.26 -10.87
CA GLY A 74 23.36 13.58 -10.90
C GLY A 74 22.39 14.69 -11.36
N CYS A 75 21.54 14.42 -12.34
CA CYS A 75 20.47 15.34 -12.75
C CYS A 75 19.48 15.59 -11.60
N LEU A 76 18.97 14.50 -11.00
CA LEU A 76 18.01 14.57 -9.87
C LEU A 76 18.61 15.36 -8.69
N LYS A 77 19.88 15.13 -8.37
CA LYS A 77 20.60 15.84 -7.32
C LYS A 77 20.67 17.35 -7.54
N LEU A 78 20.73 17.80 -8.80
CA LEU A 78 20.67 19.21 -9.21
C LEU A 78 19.26 19.77 -9.41
N ARG A 79 18.20 18.95 -9.25
CA ARG A 79 16.82 19.27 -9.67
C ARG A 79 16.70 19.56 -11.17
N ALA A 80 17.59 18.98 -11.97
CA ALA A 80 17.50 18.95 -13.42
C ALA A 80 16.77 17.68 -13.86
N THR A 81 16.11 17.71 -15.01
CA THR A 81 15.33 16.59 -15.52
C THR A 81 16.18 15.71 -16.44
N PRO A 82 16.44 14.44 -16.09
CA PRO A 82 17.07 13.51 -17.01
C PRO A 82 16.08 13.14 -18.13
N VAL A 83 16.52 13.25 -19.38
CA VAL A 83 15.75 12.88 -20.57
C VAL A 83 16.43 11.71 -21.26
N ASN A 84 15.69 10.61 -21.44
CA ASN A 84 16.16 9.41 -22.09
C ASN A 84 16.21 9.58 -23.62
N ILE A 85 17.35 9.24 -24.23
CA ILE A 85 17.52 9.26 -25.68
C ILE A 85 17.73 7.81 -26.14
N ASN A 86 16.94 7.35 -27.12
CA ASN A 86 17.16 6.03 -27.71
C ASN A 86 18.48 6.04 -28.49
N TYR A 87 19.46 5.22 -28.07
CA TYR A 87 20.79 5.20 -28.67
C TYR A 87 20.81 4.76 -30.15
N ARG A 88 19.68 4.26 -30.68
CA ARG A 88 19.47 3.82 -32.06
C ARG A 88 18.87 4.90 -32.96
N TYR A 89 18.49 6.07 -32.44
CA TYR A 89 17.92 7.16 -33.23
C TYR A 89 18.90 7.72 -34.26
N VAL A 90 18.38 8.04 -35.45
CA VAL A 90 19.13 8.75 -36.49
C VAL A 90 19.13 10.26 -36.24
N ALA A 91 19.99 11.01 -36.94
CA ALA A 91 20.14 12.45 -36.74
C ALA A 91 18.82 13.25 -36.88
N ALA A 92 17.88 12.81 -37.72
CA ALA A 92 16.56 13.44 -37.86
C ALA A 92 15.70 13.29 -36.58
N GLU A 93 15.59 12.07 -36.05
CA GLU A 93 14.85 11.78 -34.81
C GLU A 93 15.50 12.47 -33.59
N LEU A 94 16.84 12.48 -33.52
CA LEU A 94 17.58 13.21 -32.50
C LEU A 94 17.30 14.71 -32.57
N ARG A 95 17.32 15.32 -33.76
CA ARG A 95 17.08 16.75 -33.94
C ARG A 95 15.70 17.15 -33.41
N TYR A 96 14.67 16.37 -33.75
CA TYR A 96 13.32 16.56 -33.18
C TYR A 96 13.32 16.46 -31.66
N LEU A 97 13.94 15.42 -31.09
CA LEU A 97 13.95 15.21 -29.63
C LEU A 97 14.69 16.33 -28.89
N ILE A 98 15.83 16.79 -29.42
CA ILE A 98 16.64 17.87 -28.84
C ILE A 98 15.85 19.18 -28.76
N ASP A 99 15.11 19.53 -29.82
CA ASP A 99 14.28 20.73 -29.88
C ASP A 99 12.99 20.60 -29.06
N ASN A 100 12.26 19.49 -29.21
CA ASN A 100 11.03 19.26 -28.45
C ASN A 100 11.29 19.25 -26.94
N ALA A 101 12.34 18.56 -26.49
CA ALA A 101 12.70 18.44 -25.08
C ALA A 101 13.55 19.60 -24.53
N ASP A 102 13.78 20.68 -25.28
CA ASP A 102 14.59 21.84 -24.85
C ASP A 102 15.98 21.47 -24.27
N LEU A 103 16.63 20.44 -24.84
CA LEU A 103 17.85 19.91 -24.24
C LEU A 103 18.96 20.96 -24.22
N ARG A 104 19.47 21.26 -23.01
CA ARG A 104 20.56 22.23 -22.81
C ARG A 104 21.91 21.57 -22.68
N THR A 105 21.94 20.33 -22.23
CA THR A 105 23.17 19.55 -22.05
C THR A 105 22.88 18.10 -22.43
N ILE A 106 23.82 17.43 -23.09
CA ILE A 106 23.67 16.04 -23.51
C ILE A 106 24.87 15.24 -23.03
N VAL A 107 24.62 14.24 -22.20
CA VAL A 107 25.59 13.20 -21.82
C VAL A 107 25.57 12.13 -22.91
N VAL A 108 26.69 11.88 -23.57
CA VAL A 108 26.77 11.01 -24.76
C VAL A 108 27.94 10.02 -24.68
N GLU A 109 27.70 8.76 -25.03
CA GLU A 109 28.79 7.79 -25.21
C GLU A 109 29.55 8.11 -26.50
N ARG A 110 30.88 8.24 -26.43
CA ARG A 110 31.77 8.76 -27.51
C ARG A 110 31.41 8.27 -28.92
N ARG A 111 31.10 6.97 -29.10
CA ARG A 111 30.68 6.37 -30.38
C ARG A 111 29.50 7.05 -31.09
N TYR A 112 28.60 7.69 -30.36
CA TYR A 112 27.41 8.34 -30.92
C TYR A 112 27.60 9.83 -31.19
N LEU A 113 28.78 10.38 -30.83
CA LEU A 113 29.13 11.77 -31.06
C LEU A 113 29.03 12.19 -32.55
N PRO A 114 29.38 11.37 -33.56
CA PRO A 114 29.17 11.73 -34.98
C PRO A 114 27.69 11.92 -35.33
N THR A 115 26.81 11.01 -34.90
CA THR A 115 25.36 11.11 -35.15
C THR A 115 24.76 12.33 -34.43
N LEU A 116 25.21 12.59 -33.21
CA LEU A 116 24.82 13.77 -32.44
C LEU A 116 25.29 15.06 -33.12
N THR A 117 26.52 15.15 -33.59
CA THR A 117 27.05 16.33 -34.31
C THR A 117 26.23 16.64 -35.57
N THR A 118 25.84 15.62 -36.34
CA THR A 118 24.93 15.77 -37.50
C THR A 118 23.52 16.22 -37.10
N ALA A 119 23.03 15.82 -35.93
CA ALA A 119 21.75 16.33 -35.41
C ALA A 119 21.86 17.80 -34.97
N LEU A 120 22.95 18.15 -34.28
CA LEU A 120 23.22 19.49 -33.73
C LEU A 120 23.48 20.58 -34.79
N ALA A 121 23.83 20.19 -36.02
CA ALA A 121 24.12 21.13 -37.12
C ALA A 121 23.00 22.14 -37.40
N ASP A 122 21.74 21.78 -37.13
CA ASP A 122 20.56 22.62 -37.40
C ASP A 122 19.71 22.93 -36.14
N VAL A 123 20.23 22.73 -34.93
CA VAL A 123 19.53 23.08 -33.68
C VAL A 123 20.40 23.89 -32.72
N SER A 124 19.76 24.81 -31.99
CA SER A 124 20.41 25.85 -31.20
C SER A 124 20.30 25.79 -29.66
N PRO A 125 19.55 24.91 -28.98
CA PRO A 125 19.37 25.03 -27.53
C PRO A 125 20.53 24.45 -26.69
N VAL A 126 21.34 23.55 -27.25
CA VAL A 126 22.40 22.82 -26.54
C VAL A 126 23.64 23.71 -26.36
N ARG A 127 24.09 23.86 -25.10
CA ARG A 127 25.32 24.60 -24.76
C ARG A 127 26.53 23.69 -24.49
N ALA A 128 26.30 22.44 -24.10
CA ALA A 128 27.36 21.54 -23.65
C ALA A 128 27.06 20.07 -23.96
N VAL A 129 28.10 19.33 -24.31
CA VAL A 129 28.10 17.89 -24.55
C VAL A 129 29.11 17.25 -23.59
N VAL A 130 28.63 16.34 -22.74
CA VAL A 130 29.45 15.61 -21.77
C VAL A 130 29.73 14.22 -22.33
N VAL A 131 30.98 13.92 -22.64
CA VAL A 131 31.37 12.71 -23.37
C VAL A 131 31.79 11.61 -22.39
N ILE A 132 31.04 10.50 -22.38
CA ILE A 132 31.43 9.27 -21.69
C ILE A 132 32.34 8.45 -22.60
N GLU A 133 33.50 8.11 -22.08
CA GLU A 133 34.50 7.28 -22.77
C GLU A 133 34.02 5.84 -22.93
N ASP A 134 34.24 5.23 -24.10
CA ASP A 134 33.86 3.82 -24.38
C ASP A 134 34.96 3.04 -25.13
N GLY A 135 36.15 3.64 -25.27
CA GLY A 135 37.26 3.07 -26.04
C GLY A 135 37.12 3.16 -27.57
N SER A 136 36.04 3.74 -28.09
CA SER A 136 35.94 4.01 -29.53
C SER A 136 36.95 5.08 -29.96
N PRO A 137 37.50 5.01 -31.19
CA PRO A 137 38.44 6.01 -31.69
C PRO A 137 37.80 7.40 -31.71
N PRO A 138 38.59 8.49 -31.53
CA PRO A 138 38.08 9.84 -31.71
C PRO A 138 37.56 10.02 -33.16
N PRO A 139 36.46 10.75 -33.40
CA PRO A 139 35.96 10.98 -34.75
C PRO A 139 36.98 11.73 -35.62
N ALA A 140 37.08 11.39 -36.89
CA ALA A 140 38.01 12.05 -37.82
C ALA A 140 37.69 13.55 -38.03
N ASP A 141 36.40 13.91 -37.93
CA ASP A 141 35.87 15.25 -38.23
C ASP A 141 35.51 16.07 -36.97
N VAL A 142 35.78 15.56 -35.78
CA VAL A 142 35.62 16.28 -34.50
C VAL A 142 37.02 16.50 -33.90
N PRO A 143 37.44 17.74 -33.60
CA PRO A 143 38.79 18.02 -33.12
C PRO A 143 39.18 17.14 -31.92
N ALA A 144 40.31 16.44 -32.05
CA ALA A 144 40.80 15.51 -31.03
C ALA A 144 41.21 16.22 -29.72
N ASP A 145 41.64 17.48 -29.82
CA ASP A 145 41.96 18.35 -28.71
C ASP A 145 40.86 19.42 -28.55
N VAL A 146 40.29 19.52 -27.35
CA VAL A 146 39.41 20.63 -26.97
C VAL A 146 40.30 21.89 -26.87
N PRO A 147 40.07 22.95 -27.66
CA PRO A 147 40.82 24.19 -27.49
C PRO A 147 40.55 24.77 -26.10
N ALA A 148 41.52 25.48 -25.51
CA ALA A 148 41.46 25.94 -24.12
C ALA A 148 40.31 26.93 -23.79
N ASP A 149 39.57 27.40 -24.81
CA ASP A 149 38.35 28.21 -24.69
C ASP A 149 37.04 27.39 -24.80
N GLY A 150 37.15 26.07 -25.02
CA GLY A 150 36.08 25.09 -24.96
C GLY A 150 35.15 25.02 -26.18
N ARG A 151 35.48 25.62 -27.33
CA ARG A 151 34.54 25.71 -28.47
C ARG A 151 34.82 24.70 -29.58
N CYS A 152 33.86 23.85 -29.92
CA CYS A 152 33.88 23.09 -31.18
C CYS A 152 33.23 23.92 -32.31
N GLY A 153 33.97 24.14 -33.41
CA GLY A 153 33.55 24.95 -34.54
C GLY A 153 32.87 24.14 -35.65
N GLY A 154 31.78 24.68 -36.22
CA GLY A 154 31.13 24.11 -37.40
C GLY A 154 31.88 24.39 -38.70
N ALA A 155 31.45 23.73 -39.78
CA ALA A 155 32.01 23.91 -41.12
C ALA A 155 31.88 25.37 -41.61
N ALA A 156 32.87 25.84 -42.37
CA ALA A 156 32.95 27.22 -42.84
C ALA A 156 31.77 27.58 -43.77
N GLY A 157 30.73 28.22 -43.22
CA GLY A 157 29.60 28.75 -43.99
C GLY A 157 28.25 28.78 -43.26
N SER A 158 28.03 27.99 -42.21
CA SER A 158 26.80 28.04 -41.40
C SER A 158 26.93 28.95 -40.17
N GLN A 159 25.80 29.44 -39.65
CA GLN A 159 25.75 30.11 -38.34
C GLN A 159 25.96 29.07 -37.23
N ALA A 160 27.22 28.69 -36.99
CA ALA A 160 27.58 27.61 -36.09
C ALA A 160 27.19 27.91 -34.63
N THR A 161 26.29 27.09 -34.09
CA THR A 161 25.92 27.04 -32.67
C THR A 161 27.07 26.42 -31.87
N SER A 162 27.91 27.26 -31.27
CA SER A 162 29.09 26.81 -30.53
C SER A 162 28.71 26.18 -29.18
N TRP A 163 28.59 24.85 -29.14
CA TRP A 163 28.55 24.06 -27.92
C TRP A 163 29.95 23.65 -27.47
N ARG A 164 30.12 23.39 -26.17
CA ARG A 164 31.38 22.92 -25.57
C ARG A 164 31.39 21.43 -25.29
N THR A 165 32.56 20.81 -25.35
CA THR A 165 32.77 19.41 -24.97
C THR A 165 33.41 19.33 -23.59
N VAL A 166 32.94 18.42 -22.74
CA VAL A 166 33.52 18.13 -21.41
C VAL A 166 33.63 16.61 -21.25
N GLY A 167 34.70 16.09 -20.65
CA GLY A 167 34.83 14.65 -20.37
C GLY A 167 33.96 14.21 -19.19
N PHE A 168 33.44 12.97 -19.20
CA PHE A 168 32.68 12.44 -18.06
C PHE A 168 33.55 12.23 -16.80
N GLU A 169 34.84 11.96 -17.01
CA GLU A 169 35.84 11.80 -15.94
C GLU A 169 36.76 13.04 -15.82
N ASP A 170 36.24 14.23 -16.14
CA ASP A 170 36.97 15.49 -16.01
C ASP A 170 37.32 15.78 -14.53
N PRO A 171 38.58 16.14 -14.20
CA PRO A 171 39.03 16.32 -12.82
C PRO A 171 38.37 17.50 -12.11
N THR A 172 37.67 18.42 -12.80
CA THR A 172 36.80 19.42 -12.17
C THR A 172 35.62 18.81 -11.39
N ALA A 173 35.40 17.51 -11.55
CA ALA A 173 34.39 16.74 -10.83
C ALA A 173 34.98 15.76 -9.78
N ASP A 174 36.31 15.62 -9.71
CA ASP A 174 37.02 14.71 -8.80
C ASP A 174 36.64 14.99 -7.32
N PRO A 175 36.18 13.97 -6.55
CA PRO A 175 35.90 14.10 -5.11
C PRO A 175 37.05 14.70 -4.28
N ALA A 176 38.31 14.58 -4.72
CA ALA A 176 39.46 15.19 -4.05
C ALA A 176 39.47 16.73 -4.14
N THR A 177 38.75 17.34 -5.10
CA THR A 177 38.68 18.80 -5.29
C THR A 177 37.56 19.46 -4.47
N ASP A 178 36.44 18.76 -4.25
CA ASP A 178 35.40 19.14 -3.30
C ASP A 178 34.69 17.87 -2.78
N PRO A 179 35.02 17.38 -1.57
CA PRO A 179 34.48 16.12 -1.05
C PRO A 179 33.05 16.27 -0.51
N ARG A 180 32.47 17.49 -0.47
CA ARG A 180 31.17 17.73 0.18
C ARG A 180 30.01 17.15 -0.63
N PRO A 181 29.06 16.44 0.00
CA PRO A 181 27.94 15.85 -0.74
C PRO A 181 27.04 16.91 -1.40
N VAL A 182 26.45 16.61 -2.56
CA VAL A 182 25.63 17.57 -3.31
C VAL A 182 24.20 17.57 -2.78
N ARG A 183 24.00 18.21 -1.62
CA ARG A 183 22.68 18.37 -0.97
C ARG A 183 22.16 19.79 -1.20
N ILE A 184 21.07 19.94 -1.95
CA ILE A 184 20.35 21.22 -2.17
C ILE A 184 18.88 21.04 -1.79
N PRO A 185 18.13 22.10 -1.42
CA PRO A 185 16.70 21.98 -1.13
C PRO A 185 15.90 21.55 -2.38
N ARG A 186 15.26 20.37 -2.30
CA ARG A 186 14.45 19.75 -3.37
C ARG A 186 12.98 19.73 -3.00
N ASP A 187 12.12 19.52 -4.00
CA ASP A 187 10.68 19.42 -3.81
C ASP A 187 10.11 18.15 -4.45
N GLY A 188 8.95 17.69 -3.97
CA GLY A 188 8.19 16.61 -4.59
C GLY A 188 7.56 17.02 -5.93
N ASP A 189 7.40 18.32 -6.16
CA ASP A 189 6.93 18.89 -7.43
C ASP A 189 8.02 18.95 -8.52
N ASP A 190 9.29 18.65 -8.20
CA ASP A 190 10.38 18.58 -9.20
C ASP A 190 10.05 17.57 -10.32
N HIS A 191 10.31 17.93 -11.58
CA HIS A 191 9.86 17.17 -12.74
C HIS A 191 10.76 15.98 -13.13
N TYR A 192 10.12 14.85 -13.43
CA TYR A 192 10.69 13.70 -14.11
C TYR A 192 9.97 13.50 -15.45
N ILE A 193 10.68 13.53 -16.58
CA ILE A 193 10.07 13.43 -17.91
C ILE A 193 10.59 12.18 -18.63
N ILE A 194 9.67 11.26 -18.93
CA ILE A 194 9.98 10.04 -19.70
C ILE A 194 9.56 10.27 -21.15
N TYR A 195 10.52 10.32 -22.06
CA TYR A 195 10.25 10.35 -23.49
C TYR A 195 9.88 8.95 -23.98
N THR A 196 8.64 8.83 -24.46
CA THR A 196 8.07 7.59 -24.98
C THR A 196 8.42 7.39 -26.45
N GLY A 197 8.26 6.15 -26.95
CA GLY A 197 8.44 5.81 -28.35
C GLY A 197 7.42 6.44 -29.33
N GLY A 198 6.48 7.27 -28.86
CA GLY A 198 5.65 8.13 -29.72
C GLY A 198 4.35 7.50 -30.25
N THR A 199 3.29 7.42 -29.44
CA THR A 199 1.98 6.85 -29.85
C THR A 199 1.22 7.59 -30.97
N THR A 200 1.83 8.61 -31.59
CA THR A 200 1.33 9.37 -32.74
C THR A 200 2.52 9.95 -33.53
N GLY A 201 3.51 9.12 -33.87
CA GLY A 201 4.51 9.45 -34.89
C GLY A 201 5.86 10.02 -34.43
N LEU A 202 5.94 10.65 -33.25
CA LEU A 202 7.17 11.28 -32.76
C LEU A 202 7.30 11.12 -31.24
N PRO A 203 8.53 11.04 -30.68
CA PRO A 203 8.74 10.83 -29.25
C PRO A 203 8.08 11.89 -28.37
N LYS A 204 7.32 11.49 -27.34
CA LYS A 204 6.60 12.43 -26.46
C LYS A 204 7.01 12.28 -25.01
N GLY A 205 7.40 13.39 -24.39
CA GLY A 205 7.78 13.47 -22.98
C GLY A 205 6.56 13.46 -22.09
N VAL A 206 6.32 12.37 -21.35
CA VAL A 206 5.30 12.30 -20.30
C VAL A 206 5.86 12.96 -19.05
N VAL A 207 5.24 14.06 -18.62
CA VAL A 207 5.71 14.90 -17.50
C VAL A 207 5.10 14.44 -16.20
N TRP A 208 5.94 13.96 -15.27
CA TRP A 208 5.56 13.61 -13.92
C TRP A 208 6.15 14.60 -12.90
N ARG A 209 5.45 14.81 -11.79
CA ARG A 209 6.08 15.29 -10.55
C ARG A 209 6.75 14.11 -9.85
N SER A 210 7.91 14.32 -9.23
CA SER A 210 8.64 13.29 -8.49
C SER A 210 7.74 12.53 -7.51
N ALA A 211 6.96 13.26 -6.70
CA ALA A 211 6.06 12.66 -5.71
C ALA A 211 4.91 11.84 -6.32
N ASP A 212 4.43 12.19 -7.53
CA ASP A 212 3.39 11.41 -8.22
C ASP A 212 3.97 10.15 -8.85
N LEU A 213 5.10 10.23 -9.55
CA LEU A 213 5.75 9.04 -10.13
C LEU A 213 6.20 8.07 -9.03
N PHE A 214 6.69 8.62 -7.92
CA PHE A 214 7.01 7.88 -6.71
C PHE A 214 5.78 7.07 -6.22
N ARG A 215 4.64 7.74 -5.97
CA ARG A 215 3.40 7.07 -5.54
C ARG A 215 2.86 6.08 -6.58
N ALA A 216 3.01 6.38 -7.88
CA ALA A 216 2.41 5.60 -8.96
C ALA A 216 3.21 4.35 -9.35
N ALA A 217 4.52 4.29 -9.06
CA ALA A 217 5.41 3.22 -9.53
C ALA A 217 6.42 2.67 -8.50
N ILE A 218 6.83 3.46 -7.50
CA ILE A 218 7.92 3.12 -6.57
C ILE A 218 7.38 2.75 -5.17
N ALA A 219 6.36 3.46 -4.68
CA ALA A 219 5.75 3.20 -3.37
C ALA A 219 4.99 1.87 -3.38
N ARG A 220 5.69 0.78 -3.03
CA ARG A 220 5.11 -0.55 -2.83
C ARG A 220 4.67 -0.71 -1.38
N PRO A 221 3.58 -1.46 -1.11
CA PRO A 221 3.29 -1.90 0.24
C PRO A 221 4.53 -2.55 0.87
N LEU A 222 4.93 -2.04 2.03
CA LEU A 222 5.83 -2.71 2.97
C LEU A 222 5.28 -4.11 3.32
N PRO A 223 6.09 -5.02 3.89
CA PRO A 223 5.61 -6.33 4.35
C PRO A 223 4.45 -6.26 5.36
N ASP A 224 4.32 -5.11 6.03
CA ASP A 224 3.30 -4.75 7.02
C ASP A 224 1.96 -4.28 6.37
N GLY A 225 1.95 -4.04 5.05
CA GLY A 225 0.81 -3.56 4.27
C GLY A 225 0.70 -2.04 4.11
N ARG A 226 1.53 -1.22 4.78
CA ARG A 226 1.59 0.23 4.59
C ARG A 226 2.23 0.58 3.25
N VAL A 227 1.67 1.55 2.54
CA VAL A 227 2.36 2.17 1.40
C VAL A 227 3.27 3.30 1.93
N PRO A 228 4.57 3.34 1.61
CA PRO A 228 5.48 4.43 1.93
C PRO A 228 4.89 5.79 1.54
N THR A 229 4.71 6.67 2.52
CA THR A 229 4.22 8.04 2.32
C THR A 229 5.34 9.07 2.45
N GLY A 230 6.38 8.74 3.21
CA GLY A 230 7.57 9.55 3.40
C GLY A 230 8.85 8.79 3.06
N ILE A 231 9.93 9.55 2.94
CA ILE A 231 11.25 9.02 2.59
C ILE A 231 11.82 8.07 3.66
N THR A 232 11.47 8.31 4.93
CA THR A 232 11.91 7.51 6.08
C THR A 232 11.34 6.09 6.10
N ASP A 233 10.21 5.84 5.42
CA ASP A 233 9.60 4.50 5.30
C ASP A 233 10.51 3.52 4.51
N PHE A 234 11.56 4.00 3.83
CA PHE A 234 12.54 3.14 3.14
C PHE A 234 13.71 2.68 4.02
N VAL A 235 13.92 3.31 5.19
CA VAL A 235 14.87 2.80 6.19
C VAL A 235 14.41 1.42 6.70
N GLU A 236 13.08 1.20 6.78
CA GLU A 236 12.47 -0.09 7.14
C GLU A 236 12.74 -1.16 6.08
N HIS A 237 12.70 -0.79 4.78
CA HIS A 237 13.09 -1.69 3.70
C HIS A 237 14.57 -2.11 3.80
N ALA A 238 15.45 -1.18 4.18
CA ALA A 238 16.89 -1.44 4.28
C ALA A 238 17.28 -2.48 5.35
N ALA A 239 16.42 -2.71 6.36
CA ALA A 239 16.60 -3.78 7.34
C ALA A 239 16.39 -5.19 6.76
N ASN A 240 15.66 -5.32 5.65
CA ASN A 240 15.42 -6.61 5.00
C ASN A 240 16.65 -7.11 4.22
N PRO A 241 16.77 -8.43 3.98
CA PRO A 241 17.76 -8.98 3.05
C PRO A 241 17.65 -8.33 1.66
N PRO A 242 18.76 -7.94 1.02
CA PRO A 242 18.72 -7.27 -0.27
C PRO A 242 18.24 -8.19 -1.38
N LEU A 243 17.41 -7.66 -2.27
CA LEU A 243 16.97 -8.33 -3.49
C LEU A 243 17.88 -7.93 -4.67
N ASN A 244 18.19 -8.87 -5.56
CA ASN A 244 19.03 -8.63 -6.74
C ASN A 244 18.14 -8.50 -7.98
N TYR A 245 17.93 -7.26 -8.42
CA TYR A 245 17.04 -6.91 -9.52
C TYR A 245 17.80 -6.92 -10.86
N PHE A 246 17.49 -7.89 -11.72
CA PHE A 246 18.13 -7.97 -13.04
C PHE A 246 17.42 -7.06 -14.06
N THR A 247 18.05 -5.92 -14.31
CA THR A 247 17.67 -4.95 -15.34
C THR A 247 18.25 -5.36 -16.69
N LEU A 248 17.49 -6.18 -17.42
CA LEU A 248 17.82 -6.64 -18.77
C LEU A 248 17.49 -5.59 -19.85
N ALA A 249 16.41 -4.83 -19.65
CA ALA A 249 15.97 -3.82 -20.61
C ALA A 249 16.93 -2.61 -20.70
N PRO A 250 17.04 -1.95 -21.87
CA PRO A 250 17.82 -0.72 -22.00
C PRO A 250 17.30 0.43 -21.12
N LEU A 251 18.20 1.14 -20.43
CA LEU A 251 17.93 2.31 -19.59
C LEU A 251 17.32 3.49 -20.36
N MET A 252 17.38 3.47 -21.70
CA MET A 252 16.62 4.41 -22.54
C MET A 252 15.09 4.23 -22.45
N HIS A 253 14.59 3.18 -21.79
CA HIS A 253 13.16 2.97 -21.53
C HIS A 253 12.84 3.21 -20.04
N GLY A 254 11.72 3.89 -19.76
CA GLY A 254 11.29 4.19 -18.39
C GLY A 254 11.11 2.95 -17.48
N ALA A 255 10.77 1.79 -18.03
CA ALA A 255 10.65 0.55 -17.25
C ALA A 255 11.99 0.12 -16.60
N ALA A 256 13.11 0.27 -17.33
CA ALA A 256 14.44 -0.04 -16.79
C ALA A 256 14.86 0.99 -15.72
N GLN A 257 14.57 2.27 -15.94
CA GLN A 257 14.84 3.35 -14.98
C GLN A 257 14.07 3.15 -13.67
N LEU A 258 12.78 2.82 -13.77
CA LEU A 258 11.95 2.47 -12.62
C LEU A 258 12.47 1.21 -11.92
N GLY A 259 12.97 0.22 -12.66
CA GLY A 259 13.65 -0.95 -12.08
C GLY A 259 14.83 -0.57 -11.19
N VAL A 260 15.70 0.33 -11.64
CA VAL A 260 16.82 0.86 -10.83
C VAL A 260 16.31 1.63 -9.61
N LEU A 261 15.30 2.49 -9.77
CA LEU A 261 14.74 3.27 -8.66
C LEU A 261 14.02 2.39 -7.62
N ILE A 262 13.35 1.30 -8.04
CA ILE A 262 12.74 0.29 -7.14
C ILE A 262 13.85 -0.47 -6.38
N ALA A 263 14.92 -0.88 -7.08
CA ALA A 263 16.04 -1.55 -6.44
C ALA A 263 16.67 -0.66 -5.36
N ILE A 264 16.83 0.65 -5.62
CA ILE A 264 17.33 1.60 -4.62
C ILE A 264 16.34 1.80 -3.48
N ALA A 265 15.05 2.00 -3.75
CA ALA A 265 14.03 2.18 -2.72
C ALA A 265 13.93 0.98 -1.76
N THR A 266 14.15 -0.24 -2.24
CA THR A 266 14.18 -1.46 -1.43
C THR A 266 15.56 -1.79 -0.84
N ALA A 267 16.56 -0.92 -1.03
CA ALA A 267 17.96 -1.15 -0.68
C ALA A 267 18.52 -2.49 -1.21
N GLY A 268 18.10 -2.90 -2.41
CA GLY A 268 18.59 -4.07 -3.15
C GLY A 268 19.78 -3.77 -4.06
N THR A 269 20.19 -4.73 -4.86
CA THR A 269 21.25 -4.59 -5.87
C THR A 269 20.65 -4.51 -7.27
N THR A 270 21.00 -3.50 -8.05
CA THR A 270 20.75 -3.49 -9.51
C THR A 270 21.80 -4.34 -10.21
N VAL A 271 21.39 -5.44 -10.86
CA VAL A 271 22.24 -6.17 -11.80
C VAL A 271 21.90 -5.67 -13.21
N LEU A 272 22.85 -5.03 -13.89
CA LEU A 272 22.61 -4.35 -15.17
C LEU A 272 23.18 -5.17 -16.34
N TRP A 273 22.33 -5.51 -17.32
CA TRP A 273 22.81 -6.10 -18.57
C TRP A 273 23.55 -5.04 -19.41
N THR A 274 24.87 -5.17 -19.55
CA THR A 274 25.72 -4.28 -20.37
C THR A 274 26.06 -4.87 -21.74
N GLY A 275 25.49 -6.03 -22.10
CA GLY A 275 25.74 -6.69 -23.38
C GLY A 275 25.11 -5.93 -24.56
N ARG A 276 25.87 -5.78 -25.66
CA ARG A 276 25.43 -5.04 -26.85
C ARG A 276 24.52 -5.85 -27.79
N SER A 277 24.44 -7.17 -27.59
CA SER A 277 23.51 -8.10 -28.23
C SER A 277 22.67 -8.83 -27.18
N PHE A 278 21.50 -9.33 -27.59
CA PHE A 278 20.68 -10.19 -26.74
C PHE A 278 21.22 -11.63 -26.84
N ASP A 279 22.00 -12.05 -25.84
CA ASP A 279 22.64 -13.36 -25.76
C ASP A 279 22.03 -14.12 -24.58
N ALA A 280 21.06 -14.99 -24.85
CA ALA A 280 20.28 -15.66 -23.81
C ALA A 280 21.12 -16.56 -22.87
N PRO A 281 22.06 -17.39 -23.36
CA PRO A 281 23.01 -18.09 -22.49
C PRO A 281 23.81 -17.16 -21.56
N ALA A 282 24.38 -16.07 -22.10
CA ALA A 282 25.17 -15.14 -21.29
C ALA A 282 24.31 -14.32 -20.30
N ILE A 283 23.05 -14.03 -20.63
CA ILE A 283 22.07 -13.46 -19.70
C ILE A 283 21.81 -14.43 -18.55
N TRP A 284 21.60 -15.73 -18.82
CA TRP A 284 21.41 -16.73 -17.77
C TRP A 284 22.66 -16.99 -16.93
N ASP A 285 23.87 -16.97 -17.54
CA ASP A 285 25.13 -17.03 -16.80
C ASP A 285 25.25 -15.87 -15.79
N LEU A 286 24.91 -14.64 -16.20
CA LEU A 286 24.91 -13.47 -15.31
C LEU A 286 23.81 -13.55 -14.23
N ALA A 287 22.61 -14.00 -14.59
CA ALA A 287 21.50 -14.19 -13.64
C ALA A 287 21.89 -15.16 -12.51
N ALA A 288 22.53 -16.28 -12.87
CA ALA A 288 22.99 -17.28 -11.90
C ALA A 288 24.17 -16.77 -11.07
N ALA A 289 25.18 -16.14 -11.71
CA ALA A 289 26.37 -15.63 -11.03
C ALA A 289 26.04 -14.56 -9.98
N GLU A 290 25.12 -13.65 -10.28
CA GLU A 290 24.67 -12.59 -9.37
C GLU A 290 23.47 -13.01 -8.49
N ARG A 291 23.03 -14.27 -8.59
CA ARG A 291 21.85 -14.82 -7.88
C ARG A 291 20.63 -13.91 -7.99
N ALA A 292 20.32 -13.48 -9.21
CA ALA A 292 19.22 -12.57 -9.51
C ALA A 292 17.91 -13.09 -8.91
N THR A 293 17.26 -12.26 -8.09
CA THR A 293 16.03 -12.64 -7.37
C THR A 293 14.78 -12.30 -8.18
N SER A 294 14.87 -11.27 -9.03
CA SER A 294 13.84 -10.94 -10.01
C SER A 294 14.44 -10.50 -11.35
N MET A 295 13.69 -10.70 -12.43
CA MET A 295 14.03 -10.24 -13.78
C MET A 295 12.79 -9.65 -14.46
N THR A 296 12.98 -8.65 -15.35
CA THR A 296 11.90 -8.14 -16.22
C THR A 296 12.22 -8.40 -17.69
N VAL A 297 11.24 -8.93 -18.43
CA VAL A 297 11.28 -9.14 -19.90
C VAL A 297 10.20 -8.31 -20.61
N VAL A 298 10.31 -8.19 -21.95
CA VAL A 298 9.35 -7.47 -22.80
C VAL A 298 8.80 -8.42 -23.87
N GLY A 299 7.66 -9.04 -23.55
CA GLY A 299 6.91 -9.97 -24.40
C GLY A 299 7.72 -11.16 -24.92
N ASP A 300 7.13 -11.84 -25.90
CA ASP A 300 7.72 -13.02 -26.52
C ASP A 300 9.10 -12.75 -27.16
N ALA A 301 9.34 -11.53 -27.67
CA ALA A 301 10.60 -11.18 -28.34
C ALA A 301 11.83 -11.27 -27.41
N MET A 302 11.67 -11.05 -26.10
CA MET A 302 12.72 -11.30 -25.11
C MET A 302 12.58 -12.67 -24.43
N ALA A 303 11.35 -13.13 -24.21
CA ALA A 303 11.11 -14.38 -23.51
C ALA A 303 11.46 -15.65 -24.32
N LEU A 304 11.17 -15.69 -25.62
CA LEU A 304 11.44 -16.86 -26.48
C LEU A 304 12.92 -17.27 -26.49
N PRO A 305 13.90 -16.38 -26.77
CA PRO A 305 15.31 -16.79 -26.77
C PRO A 305 15.80 -17.28 -25.39
N LEU A 306 15.24 -16.73 -24.30
CA LEU A 306 15.55 -17.15 -22.94
C LEU A 306 14.97 -18.55 -22.63
N VAL A 307 13.75 -18.83 -23.08
CA VAL A 307 13.12 -20.16 -23.03
C VAL A 307 13.90 -21.19 -23.84
N ASP A 308 14.25 -20.85 -25.08
CA ASP A 308 14.99 -21.74 -25.98
C ASP A 308 16.38 -22.08 -25.39
N ALA A 309 17.05 -21.14 -24.72
CA ALA A 309 18.30 -21.40 -24.01
C ALA A 309 18.12 -22.35 -22.80
N LEU A 310 17.03 -22.22 -22.04
CA LEU A 310 16.71 -23.15 -20.95
C LEU A 310 16.38 -24.57 -21.46
N GLU A 311 15.67 -24.68 -22.59
CA GLU A 311 15.37 -25.98 -23.22
C GLU A 311 16.61 -26.63 -23.85
N ALA A 312 17.54 -25.84 -24.39
CA ALA A 312 18.81 -26.32 -24.92
C ALA A 312 19.78 -26.80 -23.84
N ARG A 313 19.68 -26.28 -22.60
CA ARG A 313 20.53 -26.66 -21.45
C ARG A 313 19.70 -26.78 -20.15
N PRO A 314 18.82 -27.80 -20.03
CA PRO A 314 17.94 -27.94 -18.86
C PRO A 314 18.75 -28.17 -17.59
N GLY A 315 18.45 -27.40 -16.53
CA GLY A 315 19.23 -27.44 -15.28
C GLY A 315 20.67 -26.91 -15.42
N GLY A 316 20.99 -26.21 -16.52
CA GLY A 316 22.33 -25.70 -16.81
C GLY A 316 22.83 -24.57 -15.91
N TRP A 317 21.91 -23.92 -15.20
CA TRP A 317 22.13 -22.73 -14.37
C TRP A 317 21.48 -22.91 -13.00
N ASP A 318 22.16 -22.48 -11.93
CA ASP A 318 21.55 -22.34 -10.61
C ASP A 318 20.68 -21.08 -10.58
N LEU A 319 19.39 -21.26 -10.86
CA LEU A 319 18.38 -20.20 -10.78
C LEU A 319 17.58 -20.25 -9.46
N SER A 320 18.09 -20.93 -8.42
CA SER A 320 17.38 -21.07 -7.12
C SER A 320 17.12 -19.74 -6.39
N GLY A 321 17.88 -18.69 -6.71
CA GLY A 321 17.63 -17.34 -6.19
C GLY A 321 16.47 -16.62 -6.87
N LEU A 322 16.13 -16.97 -8.12
CA LEU A 322 15.09 -16.32 -8.91
C LEU A 322 13.72 -16.77 -8.40
N PHE A 323 12.92 -15.84 -7.90
CA PHE A 323 11.54 -16.14 -7.44
C PHE A 323 10.47 -15.44 -8.28
N ALA A 324 10.82 -14.43 -9.07
CA ALA A 324 9.87 -13.71 -9.93
C ALA A 324 10.45 -13.36 -11.32
N LEU A 325 9.65 -13.59 -12.36
CA LEU A 325 9.90 -13.12 -13.72
C LEU A 325 8.71 -12.25 -14.13
N ALA A 326 8.94 -10.93 -14.17
CA ALA A 326 7.95 -9.97 -14.60
C ALA A 326 8.00 -9.78 -16.11
N ASN A 327 6.83 -9.66 -16.74
CA ASN A 327 6.70 -9.22 -18.12
C ASN A 327 6.02 -7.85 -18.16
N SER A 328 6.48 -6.96 -19.05
CA SER A 328 5.89 -5.63 -19.22
C SER A 328 6.04 -5.12 -20.65
N GLY A 329 5.22 -4.13 -21.02
CA GLY A 329 5.30 -3.44 -22.31
C GLY A 329 4.60 -4.15 -23.48
N ALA A 330 4.67 -5.48 -23.57
CA ALA A 330 3.95 -6.31 -24.55
C ALA A 330 3.46 -7.61 -23.88
N PRO A 331 2.31 -8.18 -24.29
CA PRO A 331 1.82 -9.43 -23.70
C PRO A 331 2.72 -10.62 -24.05
N LEU A 332 2.81 -11.61 -23.15
CA LEU A 332 3.30 -12.95 -23.49
C LEU A 332 2.22 -13.75 -24.21
N SER A 333 2.60 -14.58 -25.19
CA SER A 333 1.69 -15.59 -25.71
C SER A 333 1.49 -16.72 -24.70
N SER A 334 0.32 -17.36 -24.76
CA SER A 334 -0.03 -18.51 -23.91
C SER A 334 0.99 -19.65 -24.03
N GLY A 335 1.53 -19.90 -25.24
CA GLY A 335 2.56 -20.90 -25.49
C GLY A 335 3.89 -20.59 -24.79
N VAL A 336 4.36 -19.34 -24.86
CA VAL A 336 5.61 -18.91 -24.20
C VAL A 336 5.47 -18.92 -22.68
N ARG A 337 4.35 -18.40 -22.16
CA ARG A 337 4.02 -18.43 -20.73
C ARG A 337 3.97 -19.86 -20.17
N ALA A 338 3.38 -20.81 -20.91
CA ALA A 338 3.34 -22.22 -20.54
C ALA A 338 4.74 -22.89 -20.56
N ARG A 339 5.60 -22.56 -21.55
CA ARG A 339 6.99 -23.05 -21.58
C ARG A 339 7.79 -22.51 -20.40
N LEU A 340 7.70 -21.21 -20.10
CA LEU A 340 8.33 -20.59 -18.92
C LEU A 340 7.89 -21.28 -17.63
N ALA A 341 6.58 -21.45 -17.40
CA ALA A 341 6.05 -22.07 -16.18
C ALA A 341 6.53 -23.53 -15.99
N ARG A 342 6.70 -24.27 -17.09
CA ARG A 342 7.24 -25.63 -17.08
C ARG A 342 8.74 -25.68 -16.75
N LEU A 343 9.52 -24.73 -17.26
CA LEU A 343 10.98 -24.70 -17.12
C LEU A 343 11.43 -24.07 -15.80
N LEU A 344 10.62 -23.17 -15.26
CA LEU A 344 10.87 -22.40 -14.04
C LEU A 344 9.69 -22.59 -13.04
N PRO A 345 9.41 -23.83 -12.57
CA PRO A 345 8.18 -24.15 -11.84
C PRO A 345 8.05 -23.47 -10.46
N ASN A 346 9.15 -22.96 -9.91
CA ASN A 346 9.18 -22.25 -8.63
C ASN A 346 9.25 -20.71 -8.80
N VAL A 347 9.18 -20.20 -10.04
CA VAL A 347 9.27 -18.77 -10.36
C VAL A 347 7.88 -18.23 -10.64
N LEU A 348 7.49 -17.19 -9.92
CA LEU A 348 6.24 -16.47 -10.17
C LEU A 348 6.37 -15.67 -11.48
N ILE A 349 5.60 -16.06 -12.49
CA ILE A 349 5.49 -15.30 -13.74
C ILE A 349 4.40 -14.24 -13.56
N ILE A 350 4.77 -12.96 -13.71
CA ILE A 350 3.89 -11.82 -13.47
C ILE A 350 3.73 -11.04 -14.77
N ASP A 351 2.60 -11.18 -15.45
CA ASP A 351 2.22 -10.25 -16.52
C ASP A 351 1.73 -8.92 -15.91
N SER A 352 2.27 -7.81 -16.40
CA SER A 352 1.85 -6.44 -16.07
C SER A 352 1.41 -5.69 -17.34
N TYR A 353 0.42 -4.80 -17.21
CA TYR A 353 0.01 -3.90 -18.29
C TYR A 353 0.37 -2.46 -17.92
N GLY A 354 0.79 -1.66 -18.89
CA GLY A 354 1.24 -0.31 -18.57
C GLY A 354 1.41 0.60 -19.77
N ALA A 355 1.00 1.84 -19.56
CA ALA A 355 1.38 2.99 -20.34
C ALA A 355 2.35 3.83 -19.48
N THR A 356 3.25 4.60 -20.09
CA THR A 356 4.09 5.55 -19.33
C THR A 356 3.23 6.61 -18.62
N GLU A 357 2.01 6.81 -19.13
CA GLU A 357 0.96 7.67 -18.61
C GLU A 357 0.22 7.08 -17.38
N LEU A 358 0.37 5.77 -17.11
CA LEU A 358 -0.23 5.08 -15.97
C LEU A 358 0.77 4.77 -14.85
N GLY A 359 2.08 4.81 -15.12
CA GLY A 359 3.11 4.35 -14.19
C GLY A 359 3.23 2.82 -14.21
N HIS A 360 3.32 2.19 -13.03
CA HIS A 360 3.23 0.74 -12.92
C HIS A 360 1.78 0.33 -12.63
N SER A 361 1.25 -0.68 -13.33
CA SER A 361 -0.16 -1.09 -13.20
C SER A 361 -0.34 -2.59 -13.42
N GLY A 362 -1.31 -3.17 -12.70
CA GLY A 362 -1.77 -4.54 -12.89
C GLY A 362 -0.82 -5.66 -12.45
N ALA A 363 -1.40 -6.71 -11.88
CA ALA A 363 -0.86 -8.06 -11.89
C ALA A 363 -1.95 -8.98 -12.44
N GLU A 364 -1.55 -9.94 -13.28
CA GLU A 364 -2.46 -10.91 -13.89
C GLU A 364 -3.08 -11.84 -12.83
N GLU A 365 -4.39 -12.09 -12.93
CA GLU A 365 -5.10 -13.03 -12.07
C GLU A 365 -6.14 -13.82 -12.89
N GLY A 366 -6.00 -15.15 -12.89
CA GLY A 366 -6.99 -16.05 -13.48
C GLY A 366 -6.84 -16.39 -14.98
N GLY A 367 -5.83 -15.86 -15.69
CA GLY A 367 -5.51 -16.28 -17.06
C GLY A 367 -4.99 -15.16 -17.96
N PRO A 368 -4.52 -15.50 -19.18
CA PRO A 368 -3.81 -14.56 -20.04
C PRO A 368 -4.65 -13.33 -20.35
N ALA A 369 -4.03 -12.15 -20.21
CA ALA A 369 -4.64 -10.84 -20.38
C ALA A 369 -5.80 -10.51 -19.41
N ARG A 370 -5.93 -11.22 -18.29
CA ARG A 370 -6.93 -10.97 -17.23
C ARG A 370 -6.27 -10.45 -15.95
N PHE A 371 -6.73 -9.31 -15.43
CA PHE A 371 -6.06 -8.60 -14.34
C PHE A 371 -7.04 -8.11 -13.28
N ARG A 372 -6.61 -7.95 -12.02
CA ARG A 372 -7.33 -7.08 -11.07
C ARG A 372 -6.88 -5.63 -11.22
N LEU A 373 -7.84 -4.71 -11.11
CA LEU A 373 -7.56 -3.28 -11.00
C LEU A 373 -7.25 -2.89 -9.56
N SER A 374 -6.34 -1.94 -9.38
CA SER A 374 -6.16 -1.20 -8.13
C SER A 374 -7.30 -0.18 -7.95
N GLY A 375 -7.58 0.25 -6.72
CA GLY A 375 -8.72 1.15 -6.42
C GLY A 375 -8.64 2.58 -7.01
N ASP A 376 -7.52 2.91 -7.64
CA ASP A 376 -7.27 4.14 -8.41
C ASP A 376 -7.39 3.93 -9.93
N THR A 377 -7.67 2.71 -10.40
CA THR A 377 -7.84 2.34 -11.81
C THR A 377 -9.26 1.84 -12.07
N ALA A 378 -9.84 2.17 -13.23
CA ALA A 378 -11.17 1.74 -13.67
C ALA A 378 -11.18 1.45 -15.18
N VAL A 379 -12.19 0.71 -15.66
CA VAL A 379 -12.56 0.71 -17.08
C VAL A 379 -13.70 1.71 -17.25
N LEU A 380 -13.50 2.73 -18.09
CA LEU A 380 -14.47 3.80 -18.33
C LEU A 380 -15.09 3.68 -19.72
N ASP A 381 -16.34 4.08 -19.86
CA ASP A 381 -17.03 4.22 -21.15
C ASP A 381 -16.54 5.46 -21.96
N GLU A 382 -17.30 5.84 -22.99
CA GLU A 382 -17.03 7.04 -23.78
C GLU A 382 -17.29 8.36 -23.04
N HIS A 383 -18.10 8.34 -21.98
CA HIS A 383 -18.50 9.47 -21.14
C HIS A 383 -17.70 9.57 -19.82
N LEU A 384 -16.64 8.77 -19.68
CA LEU A 384 -15.80 8.66 -18.47
C LEU A 384 -16.52 8.08 -17.24
N VAL A 385 -17.60 7.32 -17.45
CA VAL A 385 -18.32 6.61 -16.38
C VAL A 385 -17.74 5.19 -16.23
N PRO A 386 -17.43 4.72 -15.00
CA PRO A 386 -16.98 3.36 -14.78
C PRO A 386 -18.00 2.30 -15.23
N ILE A 387 -17.53 1.32 -16.00
CA ILE A 387 -18.33 0.18 -16.44
C ILE A 387 -18.55 -0.80 -15.27
N ASN A 388 -19.81 -1.21 -15.06
CA ASN A 388 -20.16 -2.17 -14.03
C ASN A 388 -19.63 -3.59 -14.36
N PRO A 389 -19.13 -4.35 -13.38
CA PRO A 389 -18.76 -5.76 -13.54
C PRO A 389 -19.87 -6.60 -14.19
N GLY A 390 -19.53 -7.38 -15.21
CA GLY A 390 -20.44 -8.28 -15.90
C GLY A 390 -21.41 -7.61 -16.89
N ALA A 391 -21.25 -6.32 -17.18
CA ALA A 391 -22.09 -5.59 -18.15
C ALA A 391 -21.82 -5.94 -19.63
N ASP A 392 -20.81 -6.78 -19.92
CA ASP A 392 -20.31 -7.16 -21.26
C ASP A 392 -20.05 -5.95 -22.19
N ALA A 393 -19.69 -4.81 -21.60
CA ALA A 393 -19.43 -3.56 -22.29
C ALA A 393 -17.92 -3.31 -22.40
N VAL A 394 -17.48 -2.88 -23.59
CA VAL A 394 -16.09 -2.49 -23.86
C VAL A 394 -15.88 -1.04 -23.46
N GLY A 395 -14.86 -0.79 -22.64
CA GLY A 395 -14.41 0.56 -22.28
C GLY A 395 -12.89 0.71 -22.39
N ARG A 396 -12.38 1.82 -21.86
CA ARG A 396 -10.95 2.18 -21.83
C ARG A 396 -10.44 2.10 -20.40
N ILE A 397 -9.29 1.48 -20.18
CA ILE A 397 -8.59 1.56 -18.89
C ILE A 397 -8.18 3.01 -18.61
N ALA A 398 -8.45 3.47 -17.41
CA ALA A 398 -8.09 4.79 -16.91
C ALA A 398 -7.60 4.75 -15.46
N ARG A 399 -6.64 5.59 -15.10
CA ARG A 399 -6.14 5.77 -13.72
C ARG A 399 -6.39 7.20 -13.23
N ARG A 400 -6.66 7.39 -11.95
CA ARG A 400 -6.81 8.70 -11.27
C ARG A 400 -5.82 8.83 -10.11
N GLY A 401 -5.70 10.03 -9.54
CA GLY A 401 -4.84 10.28 -8.37
C GLY A 401 -3.42 10.65 -8.77
N ALA A 402 -2.44 9.79 -8.47
CA ALA A 402 -1.04 10.01 -8.83
C ALA A 402 -0.81 9.69 -10.32
N ILE A 403 -1.06 10.69 -11.17
CA ILE A 403 -0.98 10.60 -12.63
C ILE A 403 -0.16 11.76 -13.22
N PRO A 404 0.42 11.64 -14.43
CA PRO A 404 1.24 12.68 -15.05
C PRO A 404 0.52 14.04 -15.17
N LEU A 405 1.29 15.12 -15.19
CA LEU A 405 0.80 16.47 -15.49
C LEU A 405 0.34 16.61 -16.95
N GLY A 406 0.95 15.87 -17.88
CA GLY A 406 0.61 15.89 -19.29
C GLY A 406 1.74 15.40 -20.18
N TYR A 407 1.66 15.77 -21.46
CA TYR A 407 2.77 15.66 -22.41
C TYR A 407 3.46 17.02 -22.59
N TYR A 408 4.79 17.00 -22.64
CA TYR A 408 5.61 18.19 -22.83
C TYR A 408 5.34 18.84 -24.20
N LYS A 409 5.05 20.15 -24.20
CA LYS A 409 4.68 20.97 -25.37
C LYS A 409 3.50 20.42 -26.22
N ASP A 410 2.65 19.54 -25.67
CA ASP A 410 1.53 18.94 -26.42
C ASP A 410 0.22 19.06 -25.61
N PRO A 411 -0.41 20.25 -25.59
CA PRO A 411 -1.64 20.49 -24.82
C PRO A 411 -2.84 19.75 -25.39
N GLU A 412 -2.90 19.55 -26.72
CA GLU A 412 -3.99 18.83 -27.38
C GLU A 412 -4.01 17.36 -26.97
N LYS A 413 -2.86 16.66 -27.05
CA LYS A 413 -2.77 15.28 -26.58
C LYS A 413 -2.87 15.20 -25.05
N THR A 414 -2.43 16.23 -24.33
CA THR A 414 -2.65 16.31 -22.89
C THR A 414 -4.14 16.33 -22.56
N ALA A 415 -4.95 17.15 -23.23
CA ALA A 415 -6.40 17.15 -23.04
C ALA A 415 -7.05 15.83 -23.49
N ALA A 416 -6.58 15.24 -24.60
CA ALA A 416 -7.13 14.00 -25.14
C ALA A 416 -6.83 12.76 -24.29
N VAL A 417 -5.70 12.71 -23.57
CA VAL A 417 -5.32 11.58 -22.71
C VAL A 417 -5.63 11.84 -21.23
N PHE A 418 -5.47 13.06 -20.74
CA PHE A 418 -5.72 13.42 -19.34
C PHE A 418 -7.05 14.13 -19.17
N GLN A 419 -8.12 13.38 -19.41
CA GLN A 419 -9.49 13.87 -19.44
C GLN A 419 -10.01 14.12 -18.02
N THR A 420 -11.04 14.96 -17.87
CA THR A 420 -11.70 15.22 -16.58
C THR A 420 -13.18 14.88 -16.70
N ASP A 421 -13.70 14.08 -15.76
CA ASP A 421 -15.11 13.70 -15.76
C ASP A 421 -16.04 14.81 -15.24
N ALA A 422 -17.36 14.60 -15.34
CA ALA A 422 -18.36 15.56 -14.88
C ALA A 422 -18.33 15.82 -13.35
N GLY A 423 -17.65 14.96 -12.57
CA GLY A 423 -17.40 15.15 -11.14
C GLY A 423 -16.11 15.93 -10.83
N GLY A 424 -15.35 16.35 -11.84
CA GLY A 424 -14.08 17.05 -11.69
C GLY A 424 -12.90 16.12 -11.38
N VAL A 425 -13.03 14.80 -11.54
CA VAL A 425 -11.91 13.86 -11.36
C VAL A 425 -11.11 13.79 -12.65
N ARG A 426 -9.81 14.05 -12.55
CA ARG A 426 -8.86 13.92 -13.66
C ARG A 426 -8.37 12.48 -13.80
N TRP A 427 -8.48 11.94 -15.00
CA TRP A 427 -8.17 10.56 -15.38
C TRP A 427 -7.09 10.53 -16.47
N ALA A 428 -6.09 9.67 -16.33
CA ALA A 428 -5.18 9.29 -17.41
C ALA A 428 -5.79 8.12 -18.20
N VAL A 429 -6.15 8.36 -19.47
CA VAL A 429 -6.89 7.45 -20.36
C VAL A 429 -6.04 7.14 -21.61
N PRO A 430 -5.03 6.25 -21.53
CA PRO A 430 -4.06 6.01 -22.62
C PRO A 430 -4.61 5.20 -23.82
N GLY A 431 -5.87 4.75 -23.77
CA GLY A 431 -6.55 4.09 -24.89
C GLY A 431 -6.44 2.55 -24.94
N ASP A 432 -5.99 1.90 -23.88
CA ASP A 432 -6.09 0.43 -23.73
C ASP A 432 -7.55 0.03 -23.53
N LEU A 433 -8.11 -0.79 -24.42
CA LEU A 433 -9.48 -1.28 -24.36
C LEU A 433 -9.59 -2.51 -23.46
N ALA A 434 -10.70 -2.63 -22.73
CA ALA A 434 -10.96 -3.77 -21.86
C ALA A 434 -12.46 -4.00 -21.59
N THR A 435 -12.80 -5.19 -21.11
CA THR A 435 -14.11 -5.53 -20.51
C THR A 435 -13.95 -5.82 -19.02
N VAL A 436 -15.00 -5.58 -18.22
CA VAL A 436 -15.03 -5.93 -16.79
C VAL A 436 -15.90 -7.17 -16.60
N ASP A 437 -15.30 -8.27 -16.17
CA ASP A 437 -15.98 -9.53 -15.91
C ASP A 437 -16.80 -9.44 -14.61
N ALA A 438 -17.74 -10.37 -14.40
CA ALA A 438 -18.66 -10.33 -13.25
C ALA A 438 -17.96 -10.47 -11.87
N ASP A 439 -16.75 -11.02 -11.83
CA ASP A 439 -15.89 -11.10 -10.63
C ASP A 439 -15.04 -9.83 -10.38
N GLY A 440 -15.23 -8.78 -11.19
CA GLY A 440 -14.50 -7.53 -11.12
C GLY A 440 -13.08 -7.58 -11.70
N THR A 441 -12.66 -8.72 -12.27
CA THR A 441 -11.43 -8.77 -13.07
C THR A 441 -11.65 -8.13 -14.43
N VAL A 442 -10.56 -7.70 -15.06
CA VAL A 442 -10.56 -6.95 -16.30
C VAL A 442 -9.77 -7.70 -17.37
N ARG A 443 -10.43 -7.97 -18.48
CA ARG A 443 -9.85 -8.62 -19.65
C ARG A 443 -9.43 -7.57 -20.66
N LEU A 444 -8.13 -7.46 -20.91
CA LEU A 444 -7.57 -6.56 -21.92
C LEU A 444 -7.93 -7.04 -23.33
N LEU A 445 -8.39 -6.10 -24.16
CA LEU A 445 -8.64 -6.28 -25.58
C LEU A 445 -7.56 -5.63 -26.47
N GLY A 446 -6.56 -4.98 -25.85
CA GLY A 446 -5.48 -4.26 -26.53
C GLY A 446 -5.84 -2.80 -26.85
N ARG A 447 -4.96 -2.09 -27.58
CA ARG A 447 -5.27 -0.73 -28.04
C ARG A 447 -5.90 -0.77 -29.42
N GLY A 448 -6.92 0.07 -29.64
CA GLY A 448 -7.45 0.33 -30.99
C GLY A 448 -6.44 1.01 -31.94
N SER A 449 -5.28 1.45 -31.44
CA SER A 449 -4.14 1.91 -32.24
C SER A 449 -3.29 0.72 -32.71
N THR A 450 -3.08 0.61 -34.03
CA THR A 450 -2.19 -0.38 -34.63
C THR A 450 -0.72 -0.11 -34.30
N VAL A 451 -0.22 -0.71 -33.23
CA VAL A 451 1.22 -0.76 -32.93
C VAL A 451 1.79 -2.07 -33.45
N VAL A 452 3.02 -2.05 -33.95
CA VAL A 452 3.81 -3.24 -34.31
C VAL A 452 4.87 -3.45 -33.22
N ASN A 453 4.92 -4.63 -32.63
CA ASN A 453 5.89 -4.97 -31.58
C ASN A 453 6.99 -5.85 -32.19
N SER A 454 8.14 -5.27 -32.54
CA SER A 454 9.22 -5.97 -33.26
C SER A 454 10.50 -5.98 -32.44
N GLY A 455 10.99 -7.16 -32.05
CA GLY A 455 12.25 -7.31 -31.31
C GLY A 455 12.26 -6.63 -29.93
N GLY A 456 11.09 -6.49 -29.30
CA GLY A 456 10.88 -5.78 -28.04
C GLY A 456 10.70 -4.27 -28.17
N GLU A 457 10.80 -3.70 -29.38
CA GLU A 457 10.54 -2.29 -29.65
C GLU A 457 9.10 -2.05 -30.10
N LYS A 458 8.51 -0.92 -29.70
CA LYS A 458 7.20 -0.46 -30.18
C LYS A 458 7.41 0.42 -31.42
N ILE A 459 6.74 0.06 -32.51
CA ILE A 459 6.84 0.73 -33.80
C ILE A 459 5.44 1.19 -34.20
N PHE A 460 5.32 2.46 -34.55
CA PHE A 460 4.05 3.06 -34.96
C PHE A 460 4.05 3.15 -36.50
N PRO A 461 3.14 2.45 -37.21
CA PRO A 461 3.04 2.43 -38.66
C PRO A 461 3.15 3.79 -39.32
N GLU A 462 2.44 4.78 -38.76
CA GLU A 462 2.37 6.17 -39.23
C GLU A 462 3.75 6.79 -39.45
N GLU A 463 4.74 6.52 -38.59
CA GLU A 463 6.12 7.01 -38.73
C GLU A 463 6.80 6.51 -39.99
N VAL A 464 6.58 5.23 -40.26
CA VAL A 464 7.21 4.48 -41.33
C VAL A 464 6.48 4.76 -42.63
N GLU A 465 5.17 4.90 -42.57
CA GLU A 465 4.32 5.37 -43.66
C GLU A 465 4.65 6.80 -44.09
N ASP A 466 4.83 7.73 -43.16
CA ASP A 466 5.19 9.12 -43.49
C ASP A 466 6.60 9.18 -44.08
N ALA A 467 7.57 8.45 -43.50
CA ALA A 467 8.89 8.28 -44.09
C ALA A 467 8.82 7.70 -45.52
N LEU A 468 7.96 6.69 -45.77
CA LEU A 468 7.71 6.14 -47.10
C LEU A 468 7.05 7.16 -48.05
N LYS A 469 6.02 7.88 -47.60
CA LYS A 469 5.25 8.85 -48.39
C LYS A 469 6.07 10.06 -48.84
N THR A 470 7.22 10.34 -48.20
CA THR A 470 8.19 11.33 -48.73
C THR A 470 8.96 10.86 -49.97
N HIS A 471 8.93 9.56 -50.31
CA HIS A 471 9.59 9.06 -51.53
C HIS A 471 8.80 9.47 -52.78
N PRO A 472 9.42 10.10 -53.81
CA PRO A 472 8.70 10.77 -54.90
C PRO A 472 7.85 9.83 -55.76
N ASP A 473 8.19 8.54 -55.84
CA ASP A 473 7.47 7.55 -56.64
C ASP A 473 6.24 6.94 -55.94
N LEU A 474 5.98 7.25 -54.66
CA LEU A 474 4.82 6.73 -53.92
C LEU A 474 3.58 7.65 -54.02
N VAL A 475 2.41 7.01 -53.97
CA VAL A 475 1.08 7.66 -53.85
C VAL A 475 0.57 7.50 -52.42
N ASP A 476 0.62 6.29 -51.88
CA ASP A 476 0.10 5.92 -50.58
C ASP A 476 0.89 4.72 -50.03
N ALA A 477 0.87 4.54 -48.70
CA ALA A 477 1.50 3.41 -48.02
C ALA A 477 0.74 3.10 -46.73
N VAL A 478 0.62 1.81 -46.41
CA VAL A 478 0.20 1.33 -45.08
C VAL A 478 1.26 0.38 -44.52
N VAL A 479 1.55 0.49 -43.22
CA VAL A 479 2.50 -0.38 -42.52
C VAL A 479 1.77 -1.25 -41.50
N VAL A 480 2.14 -2.53 -41.43
CA VAL A 480 1.53 -3.51 -40.54
C VAL A 480 2.56 -4.46 -39.94
N GLY A 481 2.21 -5.04 -38.79
CA GLY A 481 2.91 -6.17 -38.21
C GLY A 481 2.41 -7.47 -38.82
N VAL A 482 3.32 -8.30 -39.31
CA VAL A 482 3.07 -9.69 -39.70
C VAL A 482 3.76 -10.59 -38.67
N PRO A 483 3.13 -11.65 -38.15
CA PRO A 483 3.79 -12.56 -37.20
C PRO A 483 5.15 -13.07 -37.70
N ASP A 484 6.14 -13.10 -36.81
CA ASP A 484 7.50 -13.53 -37.12
C ASP A 484 8.14 -14.25 -35.91
N PRO A 485 8.65 -15.48 -36.07
CA PRO A 485 9.15 -16.27 -34.95
C PRO A 485 10.43 -15.73 -34.30
N ARG A 486 11.14 -14.79 -34.95
CA ARG A 486 12.35 -14.14 -34.43
C ARG A 486 12.06 -12.78 -33.79
N PHE A 487 11.06 -12.05 -34.28
CA PHE A 487 10.79 -10.68 -33.86
C PHE A 487 9.47 -10.49 -33.10
N GLY A 488 8.61 -11.50 -33.01
CA GLY A 488 7.23 -11.39 -32.54
C GLY A 488 6.32 -10.95 -33.70
N GLU A 489 6.44 -9.69 -34.10
CA GLU A 489 5.97 -9.17 -35.38
C GLU A 489 7.15 -8.63 -36.21
N ARG A 490 7.15 -8.84 -37.53
CA ARG A 490 8.01 -8.13 -38.48
C ARG A 490 7.27 -6.97 -39.13
N VAL A 491 7.96 -5.85 -39.34
CA VAL A 491 7.41 -4.67 -40.03
C VAL A 491 7.32 -4.94 -41.53
N VAL A 492 6.12 -4.86 -42.08
CA VAL A 492 5.85 -5.00 -43.53
C VAL A 492 5.07 -3.78 -44.02
N ALA A 493 5.45 -3.23 -45.16
CA ALA A 493 4.70 -2.15 -45.81
C ALA A 493 3.99 -2.64 -47.08
N LEU A 494 2.76 -2.17 -47.29
CA LEU A 494 2.06 -2.23 -48.57
C LEU A 494 2.11 -0.85 -49.21
N ALA A 495 2.74 -0.72 -50.38
CA ALA A 495 2.97 0.55 -51.07
C ALA A 495 2.17 0.64 -52.37
N VAL A 496 1.57 1.80 -52.63
CA VAL A 496 0.93 2.16 -53.91
C VAL A 496 1.86 3.10 -54.66
N LEU A 497 2.30 2.69 -55.86
CA LEU A 497 3.24 3.45 -56.69
C LEU A 497 2.50 4.41 -57.64
N ARG A 498 3.19 5.50 -58.03
CA ARG A 498 2.71 6.40 -59.09
C ARG A 498 2.74 5.69 -60.44
N THR A 499 1.75 5.98 -61.28
CA THR A 499 1.61 5.38 -62.62
C THR A 499 2.91 5.53 -63.43
N GLY A 500 3.44 4.42 -63.94
CA GLY A 500 4.68 4.38 -64.71
C GLY A 500 5.97 4.41 -63.87
N ARG A 501 5.90 4.32 -62.54
CA ARG A 501 7.06 4.19 -61.64
C ARG A 501 7.19 2.77 -61.11
N ALA A 502 8.44 2.32 -60.92
CA ALA A 502 8.77 1.01 -60.39
C ALA A 502 10.10 1.03 -59.61
N PRO A 503 10.21 1.81 -58.50
CA PRO A 503 11.31 1.62 -57.57
C PRO A 503 11.29 0.20 -57.02
N ASP A 504 12.43 -0.45 -56.92
CA ASP A 504 12.51 -1.74 -56.25
C ASP A 504 12.33 -1.58 -54.72
N SER A 505 11.93 -2.67 -54.05
CA SER A 505 11.69 -2.65 -52.61
C SER A 505 12.96 -2.31 -51.81
N ALA A 506 14.17 -2.51 -52.37
CA ALA A 506 15.42 -2.19 -51.69
C ALA A 506 15.69 -0.68 -51.69
N ALA A 507 15.35 0.04 -52.76
CA ALA A 507 15.42 1.50 -52.83
C ALA A 507 14.47 2.17 -51.82
N LEU A 508 13.24 1.67 -51.70
CA LEU A 508 12.26 2.16 -50.71
C LEU A 508 12.71 1.88 -49.27
N ILE A 509 13.25 0.68 -49.00
CA ILE A 509 13.87 0.35 -47.70
C ILE A 509 15.08 1.25 -47.40
N ALA A 510 15.91 1.55 -48.41
CA ALA A 510 17.07 2.43 -48.25
C ALA A 510 16.66 3.88 -47.94
N HIS A 511 15.61 4.39 -48.59
CA HIS A 511 15.01 5.69 -48.28
C HIS A 511 14.56 5.78 -46.81
N CYS A 512 13.82 4.77 -46.33
CA CYS A 512 13.41 4.71 -44.91
C CYS A 512 14.59 4.70 -43.93
N ARG A 513 15.67 3.97 -44.24
CA ARG A 513 16.88 3.90 -43.37
C ARG A 513 17.56 5.25 -43.14
N GLY A 514 17.36 6.22 -44.03
CA GLY A 514 17.88 7.59 -43.83
C GLY A 514 17.02 8.46 -42.91
N LEU A 515 15.76 8.07 -42.68
CA LEU A 515 14.75 8.91 -42.02
C LEU A 515 14.29 8.39 -40.66
N VAL A 516 14.26 7.06 -40.46
CA VAL A 516 13.82 6.42 -39.21
C VAL A 516 14.82 5.38 -38.71
N ALA A 517 14.89 5.18 -37.39
CA ALA A 517 15.75 4.18 -36.78
C ALA A 517 15.59 2.79 -37.40
N GLY A 518 16.70 2.07 -37.56
CA GLY A 518 16.75 0.81 -38.33
C GLY A 518 15.86 -0.35 -37.83
N PHE A 519 15.29 -0.27 -36.64
CA PHE A 519 14.29 -1.22 -36.15
C PHE A 519 12.87 -0.93 -36.68
N LYS A 520 12.56 0.33 -36.99
CA LYS A 520 11.28 0.80 -37.56
C LYS A 520 11.17 0.51 -39.06
N VAL A 521 12.30 0.44 -39.76
CA VAL A 521 12.37 0.24 -41.21
C VAL A 521 11.67 -1.07 -41.62
N PRO A 522 10.82 -1.07 -42.67
CA PRO A 522 10.18 -2.29 -43.16
C PRO A 522 11.21 -3.34 -43.55
N ARG A 523 10.96 -4.59 -43.15
CA ARG A 523 11.75 -5.75 -43.58
C ARG A 523 11.39 -6.16 -45.00
N GLU A 524 10.12 -5.97 -45.35
CA GLU A 524 9.57 -6.18 -46.69
C GLU A 524 8.69 -5.00 -47.09
N ILE A 525 8.71 -4.65 -48.37
CA ILE A 525 7.79 -3.67 -48.97
C ILE A 525 7.19 -4.34 -50.20
N HIS A 526 5.88 -4.56 -50.16
CA HIS A 526 5.13 -5.18 -51.25
C HIS A 526 4.32 -4.12 -51.99
N THR A 527 4.37 -4.13 -53.32
CA THR A 527 3.57 -3.23 -54.15
C THR A 527 2.14 -3.75 -54.26
N VAL A 528 1.15 -2.88 -54.03
CA VAL A 528 -0.28 -3.18 -54.20
C VAL A 528 -0.93 -2.15 -55.12
N THR A 529 -2.00 -2.56 -55.82
CA THR A 529 -2.72 -1.69 -56.77
C THR A 529 -3.54 -0.60 -56.07
N ALA A 530 -4.03 -0.88 -54.86
CA ALA A 530 -4.73 0.07 -54.00
C ALA A 530 -4.67 -0.40 -52.53
N ILE A 531 -4.83 0.54 -51.59
CA ILE A 531 -5.04 0.26 -50.16
C ILE A 531 -6.54 0.28 -49.88
N ARG A 532 -7.09 -0.80 -49.31
CA ARG A 532 -8.51 -0.87 -48.96
C ARG A 532 -8.80 0.09 -47.81
N ARG A 533 -9.82 0.93 -47.98
CA ARG A 533 -10.26 1.94 -47.01
C ARG A 533 -11.77 1.84 -46.80
N SER A 534 -12.22 2.20 -45.61
CA SER A 534 -13.63 2.35 -45.23
C SER A 534 -14.25 3.61 -45.89
N PRO A 535 -15.59 3.77 -45.87
CA PRO A 535 -16.24 4.96 -46.43
C PRO A 535 -15.78 6.30 -45.80
N ALA A 536 -15.25 6.27 -44.58
CA ALA A 536 -14.64 7.42 -43.90
C ALA A 536 -13.14 7.63 -44.23
N GLY A 537 -12.61 6.96 -45.26
CA GLY A 537 -11.21 7.06 -45.70
C GLY A 537 -10.16 6.33 -44.84
N LYS A 538 -10.54 5.81 -43.66
CA LYS A 538 -9.63 5.04 -42.77
C LYS A 538 -9.26 3.70 -43.40
N VAL A 539 -8.01 3.27 -43.26
CA VAL A 539 -7.51 1.97 -43.79
C VAL A 539 -8.23 0.78 -43.14
N ASP A 540 -8.53 -0.24 -43.95
CA ASP A 540 -8.95 -1.55 -43.48
C ASP A 540 -7.71 -2.34 -42.99
N ILE A 541 -7.45 -2.22 -41.69
CA ILE A 541 -6.31 -2.86 -41.02
C ILE A 541 -6.37 -4.40 -41.06
N PRO A 542 -7.50 -5.07 -40.80
CA PRO A 542 -7.61 -6.53 -40.99
C PRO A 542 -7.23 -6.98 -42.40
N TRP A 543 -7.73 -6.28 -43.44
CA TRP A 543 -7.30 -6.53 -44.82
C TRP A 543 -5.80 -6.34 -45.02
N ALA A 544 -5.24 -5.24 -44.51
CA ALA A 544 -3.82 -4.93 -44.69
C ALA A 544 -2.91 -5.97 -44.03
N ARG A 545 -3.24 -6.42 -42.81
CA ARG A 545 -2.52 -7.52 -42.12
C ARG A 545 -2.62 -8.83 -42.89
N ALA A 546 -3.82 -9.23 -43.31
CA ALA A 546 -4.03 -10.48 -44.05
C ALA A 546 -3.30 -10.48 -45.41
N ARG A 547 -3.37 -9.37 -46.15
CA ARG A 547 -2.71 -9.24 -47.45
C ARG A 547 -1.18 -9.16 -47.33
N ALA A 548 -0.67 -8.51 -46.28
CA ALA A 548 0.76 -8.53 -45.99
C ALA A 548 1.25 -9.95 -45.67
N ALA A 549 0.55 -10.70 -44.80
CA ALA A 549 0.91 -12.07 -44.44
C ALA A 549 0.92 -13.03 -45.64
N ASP A 550 -0.08 -12.93 -46.53
CA ASP A 550 -0.19 -13.67 -47.79
C ASP A 550 1.00 -13.40 -48.74
N LEU A 551 1.30 -12.13 -49.02
CA LEU A 551 2.44 -11.71 -49.86
C LEU A 551 3.80 -12.05 -49.22
N SER A 552 3.84 -12.12 -47.89
CA SER A 552 5.00 -12.52 -47.08
C SER A 552 5.16 -14.04 -46.90
N GLY A 553 4.27 -14.87 -47.46
CA GLY A 553 4.31 -16.33 -47.39
C GLY A 553 4.05 -16.93 -46.01
N SER A 554 3.38 -16.21 -45.10
CA SER A 554 3.16 -16.61 -43.70
C SER A 554 1.72 -17.07 -43.47
N ALA A 555 1.48 -18.38 -43.64
CA ALA A 555 0.15 -18.98 -43.52
C ALA A 555 -0.18 -19.45 -42.09
N GLU A 556 -0.47 -18.52 -41.19
CA GLU A 556 -1.20 -18.80 -39.94
C GLU A 556 -2.07 -17.59 -39.54
N PRO A 557 -3.38 -17.77 -39.27
CA PRO A 557 -4.29 -16.67 -38.96
C PRO A 557 -4.22 -16.24 -37.48
N PRO A 558 -4.54 -14.98 -37.14
CA PRO A 558 -4.59 -14.51 -35.76
C PRO A 558 -5.78 -15.14 -35.00
N VAL A 559 -5.55 -15.51 -33.74
CA VAL A 559 -6.60 -16.04 -32.85
C VAL A 559 -7.56 -14.92 -32.44
N THR A 560 -8.76 -14.92 -33.02
CA THR A 560 -9.90 -14.12 -32.55
C THR A 560 -10.69 -14.89 -31.51
N ALA A 561 -10.82 -14.35 -30.30
CA ALA A 561 -11.72 -14.90 -29.28
C ALA A 561 -13.16 -14.43 -29.56
N ASP A 562 -13.99 -15.32 -30.09
CA ASP A 562 -15.42 -15.09 -30.36
C ASP A 562 -16.28 -15.80 -29.28
N PRO A 563 -17.17 -15.09 -28.55
CA PRO A 563 -17.98 -15.69 -27.50
C PRO A 563 -19.43 -15.96 -27.95
N SER A 564 -19.72 -17.16 -28.47
CA SER A 564 -20.98 -17.90 -28.27
C SER A 564 -21.10 -19.13 -29.18
N GLY A 565 -22.00 -20.07 -28.83
CA GLY A 565 -22.52 -21.08 -29.77
C GLY A 565 -22.07 -22.52 -29.51
N SER A 566 -23.01 -23.36 -29.12
CA SER A 566 -22.83 -24.79 -28.85
C SER A 566 -23.13 -25.70 -30.05
N ALA A 567 -22.50 -26.88 -30.06
CA ALA A 567 -22.88 -28.14 -30.72
C ALA A 567 -22.24 -28.52 -32.08
N GLU A 568 -21.84 -29.79 -32.13
CA GLU A 568 -21.32 -30.62 -33.24
C GLU A 568 -22.45 -31.16 -34.16
N PRO A 569 -22.16 -31.94 -35.24
CA PRO A 569 -21.07 -31.83 -36.23
C PRO A 569 -21.55 -32.08 -37.70
N SER A 570 -20.59 -32.02 -38.64
CA SER A 570 -20.58 -32.64 -39.98
C SER A 570 -21.41 -32.01 -41.12
N GLY A 571 -20.84 -31.97 -42.34
CA GLY A 571 -21.54 -31.46 -43.53
C GLY A 571 -20.62 -31.00 -44.66
N THR A 572 -20.19 -31.95 -45.50
CA THR A 572 -19.39 -31.82 -46.73
C THR A 572 -19.75 -30.70 -47.74
N ALA A 573 -18.70 -30.14 -48.35
CA ALA A 573 -18.52 -29.89 -49.81
C ALA A 573 -19.31 -28.77 -50.55
N ASP A 574 -18.54 -27.72 -50.90
CA ASP A 574 -18.06 -27.41 -52.27
C ASP A 574 -18.93 -26.64 -53.31
N LEU A 575 -18.20 -25.94 -54.19
CA LEU A 575 -18.50 -25.34 -55.50
C LEU A 575 -19.32 -24.05 -55.66
N SER A 576 -18.62 -23.06 -56.25
CA SER A 576 -19.06 -22.10 -57.29
C SER A 576 -20.07 -21.01 -56.89
N GLY A 577 -20.12 -19.84 -57.53
CA GLY A 577 -19.33 -19.22 -58.61
C GLY A 577 -20.08 -17.93 -59.01
N SER A 578 -19.43 -16.76 -59.17
CA SER A 578 -18.66 -16.33 -60.36
C SER A 578 -19.36 -15.14 -61.05
N ALA A 579 -18.58 -14.33 -61.79
CA ALA A 579 -18.99 -13.36 -62.81
C ALA A 579 -19.50 -11.94 -62.41
N GLU A 580 -18.51 -11.04 -62.28
CA GLU A 580 -18.25 -9.93 -63.24
C GLU A 580 -19.17 -8.67 -63.35
N PRO A 581 -18.63 -7.54 -63.91
CA PRO A 581 -19.11 -6.16 -63.68
C PRO A 581 -19.80 -5.59 -64.98
N PRO A 582 -19.80 -4.27 -65.39
CA PRO A 582 -18.74 -3.23 -65.33
C PRO A 582 -19.19 -1.75 -65.06
N ASP A 583 -18.19 -0.86 -65.07
CA ASP A 583 -18.14 0.51 -65.64
C ASP A 583 -19.05 1.70 -65.22
N ALA A 584 -18.40 2.65 -64.53
CA ALA A 584 -17.88 3.93 -65.07
C ALA A 584 -18.72 5.25 -65.16
N THR A 585 -17.96 6.35 -64.99
CA THR A 585 -18.15 7.77 -65.39
C THR A 585 -19.30 8.64 -64.81
N ASP A 586 -19.24 9.98 -64.84
CA ASP A 586 -18.16 10.96 -64.55
C ASP A 586 -18.76 12.40 -64.47
N LEU A 587 -18.03 13.34 -63.84
CA LEU A 587 -18.07 14.82 -63.90
C LEU A 587 -19.30 15.68 -63.52
N SER A 588 -18.91 16.76 -62.82
CA SER A 588 -19.29 18.18 -62.97
C SER A 588 -20.29 18.78 -61.97
N GLY A 589 -19.92 19.94 -61.39
CA GLY A 589 -20.73 20.69 -60.44
C GLY A 589 -20.99 22.12 -60.89
N SER A 590 -21.68 22.93 -60.07
CA SER A 590 -21.49 24.39 -59.96
C SER A 590 -22.45 25.08 -58.98
N ALA A 591 -21.97 26.20 -58.42
CA ALA A 591 -22.70 27.39 -57.90
C ALA A 591 -23.45 27.35 -56.54
N GLU A 592 -23.36 28.51 -55.85
CA GLU A 592 -23.98 28.92 -54.58
C GLU A 592 -25.35 29.65 -54.79
N PRO A 593 -25.87 30.50 -53.86
CA PRO A 593 -26.77 30.19 -52.74
C PRO A 593 -28.14 30.95 -52.85
N PRO A 594 -29.04 30.99 -51.83
CA PRO A 594 -29.02 32.08 -50.82
C PRO A 594 -29.63 31.72 -49.42
N GLY A 595 -29.70 32.68 -48.47
CA GLY A 595 -30.15 32.48 -47.07
C GLY A 595 -31.27 33.42 -46.55
N SER A 596 -31.18 33.89 -45.29
CA SER A 596 -32.11 34.75 -44.47
C SER A 596 -33.20 34.00 -43.65
N ALA A 597 -33.64 34.38 -42.43
CA ALA A 597 -33.24 35.33 -41.35
C ALA A 597 -33.84 34.81 -39.98
N GLU A 598 -33.29 34.96 -38.76
CA GLU A 598 -32.93 36.14 -37.90
C GLU A 598 -34.12 36.99 -37.38
N PRO A 599 -33.99 37.87 -36.33
CA PRO A 599 -32.95 38.10 -35.29
C PRO A 599 -33.55 37.91 -33.85
N PRO A 600 -33.14 38.56 -32.73
CA PRO A 600 -31.92 39.27 -32.28
C PRO A 600 -31.30 38.58 -31.01
N GLY A 601 -30.48 39.14 -30.08
CA GLY A 601 -29.70 40.38 -29.88
C GLY A 601 -28.99 40.30 -28.49
N SER A 602 -27.92 41.04 -28.11
CA SER A 602 -27.22 42.17 -28.73
C SER A 602 -25.86 42.52 -28.04
N ALA A 603 -24.90 43.03 -28.82
CA ALA A 603 -23.82 43.99 -28.47
C ALA A 603 -22.51 43.55 -27.73
N PRO A 604 -21.35 44.27 -27.90
CA PRO A 604 -20.00 43.66 -27.79
C PRO A 604 -18.85 44.47 -27.07
N ALA A 605 -17.69 43.79 -26.91
CA ALA A 605 -16.30 44.33 -26.76
C ALA A 605 -15.95 45.11 -25.46
N PRO A 606 -14.64 45.32 -25.08
CA PRO A 606 -13.36 45.06 -25.78
C PRO A 606 -12.32 44.22 -24.99
N GLY A 607 -11.10 44.05 -25.54
CA GLY A 607 -10.03 43.22 -24.95
C GLY A 607 -8.89 43.98 -24.22
N LEU A 608 -7.96 43.22 -23.62
CA LEU A 608 -6.70 43.69 -23.01
C LEU A 608 -5.57 42.63 -23.15
N SER A 609 -4.33 43.07 -22.99
CA SER A 609 -3.07 42.36 -23.31
C SER A 609 -2.45 41.62 -22.08
N PRO A 610 -1.37 40.82 -22.24
CA PRO A 610 -0.92 39.89 -21.19
C PRO A 610 -0.08 40.57 -20.09
N ALA A 611 -0.51 40.44 -18.83
CA ALA A 611 0.30 40.62 -17.60
C ALA A 611 -0.49 40.40 -16.29
N GLY A 612 -1.83 40.44 -16.30
CA GLY A 612 -2.64 40.72 -15.11
C GLY A 612 -3.66 39.66 -14.67
N VAL A 613 -3.31 38.36 -14.64
CA VAL A 613 -4.15 37.31 -14.03
C VAL A 613 -3.30 36.37 -13.17
N ILE A 614 -2.68 36.93 -12.12
CA ILE A 614 -2.07 36.18 -11.00
C ILE A 614 -2.75 36.66 -9.69
N GLY A 615 -4.07 36.76 -9.74
CA GLY A 615 -4.94 37.13 -8.63
C GLY A 615 -6.34 36.56 -8.88
N GLU A 616 -6.99 36.10 -7.81
CA GLU A 616 -8.41 35.66 -7.82
C GLU A 616 -8.73 34.38 -8.63
N LEU A 617 -7.94 33.32 -8.40
CA LEU A 617 -8.45 31.93 -8.41
C LEU A 617 -7.92 31.10 -7.23
N ALA A 618 -7.54 31.78 -6.14
CA ALA A 618 -7.26 31.20 -4.84
C ALA A 618 -8.36 31.63 -3.85
N ALA A 619 -8.80 30.70 -3.00
CA ALA A 619 -9.98 30.75 -2.12
C ALA A 619 -11.30 30.36 -2.81
N ASP A 620 -11.66 29.08 -2.65
CA ASP A 620 -13.04 28.57 -2.48
C ASP A 620 -13.05 27.05 -2.19
N GLY A 621 -11.96 26.35 -2.54
CA GLY A 621 -11.55 25.20 -1.74
C GLY A 621 -11.17 25.70 -0.34
N SER A 622 -12.04 25.48 0.65
CA SER A 622 -11.73 25.86 2.03
C SER A 622 -10.44 25.16 2.47
N ALA A 623 -9.61 25.81 3.31
CA ALA A 623 -8.38 25.19 3.81
C ALA A 623 -8.65 23.83 4.49
N ALA A 624 -9.86 23.64 5.01
CA ALA A 624 -10.33 22.39 5.61
C ALA A 624 -10.70 21.28 4.60
N ASP A 625 -10.83 21.56 3.30
CA ASP A 625 -11.04 20.54 2.26
C ASP A 625 -9.75 20.14 1.54
N VAL A 626 -8.76 21.06 1.47
CA VAL A 626 -7.36 20.70 1.16
C VAL A 626 -6.79 19.83 2.28
N ALA A 627 -6.90 20.28 3.54
CA ALA A 627 -6.50 19.48 4.70
C ALA A 627 -7.25 18.15 4.83
N ARG A 628 -8.43 17.99 4.20
CA ARG A 628 -9.15 16.70 4.16
C ARG A 628 -8.58 15.73 3.11
N ARG A 629 -7.96 16.24 2.05
CA ARG A 629 -7.29 15.44 1.00
C ARG A 629 -5.88 15.01 1.41
N GLU A 630 -5.29 15.70 2.39
CA GLU A 630 -3.93 15.46 2.91
C GLU A 630 -3.90 14.74 4.27
N ARG A 631 -5.05 14.52 4.90
CA ARG A 631 -5.18 13.92 6.23
C ARG A 631 -5.20 12.39 6.18
N ALA A 632 -4.51 11.77 7.13
CA ALA A 632 -4.54 10.33 7.34
C ALA A 632 -5.96 9.81 7.69
N SER A 633 -6.32 8.64 7.15
CA SER A 633 -7.58 7.96 7.46
C SER A 633 -7.61 7.53 8.92
N PHE A 634 -8.63 7.95 9.66
CA PHE A 634 -8.84 7.52 11.04
C PHE A 634 -10.02 6.53 11.14
N LEU A 635 -10.31 6.05 12.36
CA LEU A 635 -11.35 5.04 12.56
C LEU A 635 -12.74 5.38 11.97
N PRO A 636 -13.23 6.65 11.96
CA PRO A 636 -14.45 7.02 11.26
C PRO A 636 -14.37 6.83 9.74
N ASP A 637 -13.24 7.18 9.12
CA ASP A 637 -13.02 7.01 7.68
C ASP A 637 -12.97 5.52 7.31
N LEU A 638 -12.35 4.70 8.16
CA LEU A 638 -12.32 3.24 8.03
C LEU A 638 -13.71 2.61 8.17
N LEU A 639 -14.52 3.07 9.12
CA LEU A 639 -15.91 2.61 9.28
C LEU A 639 -16.76 2.94 8.04
N ILE A 640 -16.64 4.17 7.51
CA ILE A 640 -17.36 4.57 6.29
C ILE A 640 -16.93 3.70 5.11
N ALA A 641 -15.63 3.51 4.91
CA ALA A 641 -15.10 2.68 3.84
C ALA A 641 -15.56 1.20 3.95
N ALA A 642 -15.66 0.67 5.17
CA ALA A 642 -16.15 -0.68 5.41
C ALA A 642 -17.65 -0.83 5.04
N LEU A 643 -18.49 0.09 5.51
CA LEU A 643 -19.93 0.07 5.25
C LEU A 643 -20.27 0.35 3.77
N GLU A 644 -19.49 1.21 3.09
CA GLU A 644 -19.68 1.51 1.65
C GLU A 644 -19.11 0.41 0.73
N ARG A 645 -18.13 -0.39 1.17
CA ARG A 645 -17.69 -1.60 0.44
C ARG A 645 -18.61 -2.80 0.68
N GLY A 646 -19.05 -2.99 1.91
CA GLY A 646 -19.91 -4.10 2.33
C GLY A 646 -21.41 -3.77 2.31
N ARG A 647 -21.87 -2.83 1.48
CA ARG A 647 -23.24 -2.29 1.52
C ARG A 647 -24.32 -3.36 1.53
N ASP A 648 -24.22 -4.31 0.62
CA ASP A 648 -25.23 -5.34 0.42
C ASP A 648 -24.88 -6.66 1.17
N LEU A 649 -23.76 -6.66 1.91
CA LEU A 649 -23.35 -7.79 2.74
C LEU A 649 -24.02 -7.73 4.13
N PRO A 650 -24.32 -8.89 4.75
CA PRO A 650 -24.69 -8.97 6.16
C PRO A 650 -23.63 -8.32 7.06
N ALA A 651 -24.01 -7.32 7.84
CA ALA A 651 -23.12 -6.62 8.76
C ALA A 651 -23.39 -7.01 10.22
N VAL A 652 -24.65 -7.08 10.63
CA VAL A 652 -25.05 -7.37 12.03
C VAL A 652 -26.25 -8.31 12.08
N HIS A 653 -26.11 -9.43 12.77
CA HIS A 653 -27.20 -10.32 13.17
C HIS A 653 -27.52 -10.06 14.65
N LEU A 654 -28.75 -9.62 14.94
CA LEU A 654 -29.27 -9.49 16.30
C LEU A 654 -30.79 -9.69 16.27
N ASP A 655 -31.31 -10.37 17.30
CA ASP A 655 -32.75 -10.51 17.57
C ASP A 655 -33.56 -11.04 16.37
N GLY A 656 -32.99 -12.06 15.72
CA GLY A 656 -33.57 -12.69 14.52
C GLY A 656 -33.49 -11.86 13.24
N ARG A 657 -33.10 -10.58 13.31
CA ARG A 657 -32.87 -9.72 12.15
C ARG A 657 -31.42 -9.81 11.67
N VAL A 658 -31.24 -9.55 10.39
CA VAL A 658 -29.93 -9.37 9.75
C VAL A 658 -29.96 -7.99 9.11
N LEU A 659 -29.06 -7.11 9.53
CA LEU A 659 -28.86 -5.79 8.95
C LEU A 659 -27.68 -5.85 7.98
N THR A 660 -27.90 -5.30 6.79
CA THR A 660 -26.86 -5.09 5.77
C THR A 660 -25.96 -3.90 6.12
N GLY A 661 -24.80 -3.78 5.47
CA GLY A 661 -23.93 -2.61 5.61
C GLY A 661 -24.65 -1.29 5.31
N ALA A 662 -25.54 -1.28 4.32
CA ALA A 662 -26.35 -0.12 3.94
C ALA A 662 -27.38 0.26 5.03
N GLU A 663 -28.05 -0.71 5.65
CA GLU A 663 -29.00 -0.43 6.75
C GLU A 663 -28.28 0.08 8.00
N VAL A 664 -27.14 -0.51 8.35
CA VAL A 664 -26.30 -0.04 9.48
C VAL A 664 -25.79 1.38 9.23
N ARG A 665 -25.35 1.68 8.00
CA ARG A 665 -24.97 3.03 7.58
C ARG A 665 -26.13 4.02 7.73
N ASP A 666 -27.31 3.65 7.28
CA ASP A 666 -28.48 4.53 7.28
C ASP A 666 -28.93 4.88 8.70
N GLU A 667 -28.92 3.90 9.61
CA GLU A 667 -29.17 4.16 11.03
C GLU A 667 -28.07 5.02 11.66
N MET A 668 -26.78 4.75 11.42
CA MET A 668 -25.70 5.64 11.89
C MET A 668 -25.85 7.07 11.38
N SER A 669 -26.32 7.24 10.13
CA SER A 669 -26.62 8.55 9.55
C SER A 669 -27.78 9.25 10.28
N ARG A 670 -28.86 8.52 10.60
CA ARG A 670 -29.99 9.05 11.39
C ARG A 670 -29.56 9.49 12.79
N TYR A 671 -28.77 8.67 13.49
CA TYR A 671 -28.29 8.98 14.84
C TYR A 671 -27.30 10.16 14.86
N ALA A 672 -26.38 10.25 13.89
CA ALA A 672 -25.50 11.41 13.74
C ALA A 672 -26.26 12.72 13.49
N GLN A 673 -27.40 12.64 12.79
CA GLN A 673 -28.28 13.80 12.57
C GLN A 673 -29.08 14.18 13.82
N ALA A 674 -29.57 13.20 14.59
CA ALA A 674 -30.19 13.45 15.88
C ALA A 674 -29.20 14.12 16.86
N TYR A 675 -27.94 13.68 16.88
CA TYR A 675 -26.87 14.30 17.65
C TYR A 675 -26.63 15.77 17.26
N ALA A 676 -26.46 16.03 15.96
CA ALA A 676 -26.31 17.40 15.46
C ALA A 676 -27.52 18.29 15.79
N LYS A 677 -28.74 17.72 15.78
CA LYS A 677 -29.97 18.43 16.17
C LYS A 677 -30.04 18.77 17.66
N LEU A 678 -29.38 17.97 18.50
CA LEU A 678 -29.22 18.19 19.94
C LEU A 678 -27.99 19.06 20.29
N GLY A 679 -27.25 19.54 19.28
CA GLY A 679 -26.05 20.38 19.47
C GLY A 679 -24.76 19.61 19.77
N LEU A 680 -24.77 18.28 19.61
CA LEU A 680 -23.60 17.43 19.83
C LEU A 680 -22.68 17.41 18.59
N GLY A 681 -21.37 17.49 18.80
CA GLY A 681 -20.37 17.58 17.75
C GLY A 681 -18.95 17.30 18.24
N VAL A 682 -17.95 17.86 17.55
CA VAL A 682 -16.53 17.63 17.82
C VAL A 682 -16.20 18.03 19.26
N GLY A 683 -15.70 17.07 20.04
CA GLY A 683 -15.32 17.25 21.44
C GLY A 683 -16.48 17.19 22.45
N SER A 684 -17.74 17.13 22.03
CA SER A 684 -18.89 17.02 22.95
C SER A 684 -18.75 15.76 23.83
N PRO A 685 -18.83 15.87 25.17
CA PRO A 685 -18.51 14.78 26.06
C PRO A 685 -19.74 13.88 26.28
N THR A 686 -19.68 12.67 25.72
CA THR A 686 -20.78 11.69 25.73
C THR A 686 -20.38 10.43 26.51
N ALA A 687 -21.33 9.83 27.22
CA ALA A 687 -21.17 8.49 27.77
C ALA A 687 -22.36 7.58 27.42
N MET A 688 -22.16 6.27 27.53
CA MET A 688 -23.20 5.30 27.24
C MET A 688 -23.26 4.16 28.26
N ILE A 689 -24.47 3.80 28.68
CA ILE A 689 -24.76 2.58 29.45
C ILE A 689 -25.92 1.79 28.80
N SER A 690 -25.63 0.60 28.31
CA SER A 690 -26.61 -0.23 27.59
C SER A 690 -26.26 -1.71 27.65
N ALA A 691 -27.29 -2.57 27.60
CA ALA A 691 -27.14 -3.96 27.19
C ALA A 691 -26.83 -4.05 25.67
N ASN A 692 -26.58 -5.24 25.14
CA ASN A 692 -26.27 -5.41 23.72
C ASN A 692 -27.54 -5.31 22.85
N ARG A 693 -27.59 -4.28 21.98
CA ARG A 693 -28.68 -3.98 21.04
C ARG A 693 -28.16 -3.13 19.86
N PRO A 694 -28.88 -3.00 18.71
CA PRO A 694 -28.32 -2.38 17.51
C PRO A 694 -28.02 -0.89 17.69
N GLU A 695 -28.84 -0.19 18.48
CA GLU A 695 -28.72 1.24 18.73
C GLU A 695 -27.44 1.62 19.47
N VAL A 696 -26.77 0.66 20.12
CA VAL A 696 -25.41 0.83 20.66
C VAL A 696 -24.41 1.06 19.53
N LEU A 697 -24.47 0.26 18.46
CA LEU A 697 -23.60 0.43 17.29
C LEU A 697 -23.93 1.72 16.55
N PHE A 698 -25.21 2.08 16.43
CA PHE A 698 -25.63 3.33 15.78
C PHE A 698 -25.17 4.55 16.58
N THR A 699 -25.27 4.50 17.90
CA THR A 699 -24.75 5.50 18.86
C THR A 699 -23.22 5.62 18.77
N MET A 700 -22.50 4.51 18.72
CA MET A 700 -21.04 4.53 18.56
C MET A 700 -20.62 5.10 17.20
N GLY A 701 -21.30 4.72 16.12
CA GLY A 701 -21.14 5.34 14.81
C GLY A 701 -21.42 6.84 14.85
N ALA A 702 -22.50 7.27 15.51
CA ALA A 702 -22.83 8.69 15.67
C ALA A 702 -21.75 9.47 16.43
N ASN A 703 -21.19 8.93 17.52
CA ASN A 703 -20.04 9.52 18.21
C ASN A 703 -18.85 9.67 17.25
N MET A 704 -18.49 8.60 16.53
CA MET A 704 -17.38 8.61 15.56
C MET A 704 -17.58 9.58 14.39
N LEU A 705 -18.81 9.76 13.91
CA LEU A 705 -19.17 10.60 12.76
C LEU A 705 -19.32 12.09 13.13
N THR A 706 -19.81 12.39 14.35
CA THR A 706 -19.97 13.76 14.84
C THR A 706 -18.70 14.30 15.51
N GLY A 707 -17.79 13.41 15.93
CA GLY A 707 -16.58 13.75 16.66
C GLY A 707 -16.77 13.88 18.17
N CYS A 708 -17.86 13.37 18.72
CA CYS A 708 -18.09 13.37 20.18
C CYS A 708 -17.00 12.54 20.89
N ARG A 709 -16.54 13.05 22.04
CA ARG A 709 -15.58 12.36 22.91
C ARG A 709 -16.34 11.37 23.79
N SER A 710 -16.29 10.09 23.43
CA SER A 710 -17.10 9.07 24.10
C SER A 710 -16.39 8.41 25.29
N SER A 711 -17.17 8.05 26.31
CA SER A 711 -16.77 7.23 27.46
C SER A 711 -17.71 6.05 27.66
N ALA A 712 -17.13 4.86 27.83
CA ALA A 712 -17.89 3.64 28.10
C ALA A 712 -18.20 3.48 29.60
N LEU A 713 -19.47 3.19 29.94
CA LEU A 713 -19.85 2.75 31.28
C LEU A 713 -20.14 1.25 31.28
N HIS A 714 -19.38 0.48 32.07
CA HIS A 714 -19.61 -0.95 32.20
C HIS A 714 -21.00 -1.22 32.83
N PRO A 715 -21.89 -2.04 32.22
CA PRO A 715 -23.26 -2.23 32.72
C PRO A 715 -23.36 -2.78 34.15
N LEU A 716 -22.36 -3.55 34.60
CA LEU A 716 -22.27 -4.09 35.96
C LEU A 716 -21.56 -3.16 36.97
N GLY A 717 -21.19 -1.94 36.58
CA GLY A 717 -20.54 -0.98 37.49
C GLY A 717 -21.49 -0.48 38.59
N SER A 718 -20.94 0.02 39.70
CA SER A 718 -21.75 0.68 40.73
C SER A 718 -22.22 2.06 40.28
N VAL A 719 -23.24 2.62 40.92
CA VAL A 719 -23.68 4.00 40.65
C VAL A 719 -22.59 5.01 41.06
N ASP A 720 -21.82 4.70 42.11
CA ASP A 720 -20.70 5.53 42.56
C ASP A 720 -19.57 5.58 41.53
N ASP A 721 -19.22 4.44 40.92
CA ASP A 721 -18.21 4.37 39.85
C ASP A 721 -18.68 5.16 38.61
N HIS A 722 -19.95 4.98 38.22
CA HIS A 722 -20.54 5.71 37.09
C HIS A 722 -20.58 7.22 37.37
N ALA A 723 -21.02 7.64 38.55
CA ALA A 723 -21.05 9.06 38.93
C ALA A 723 -19.65 9.68 38.96
N TYR A 724 -18.64 8.94 39.45
CA TYR A 724 -17.25 9.39 39.44
C TYR A 724 -16.72 9.56 38.01
N ILE A 725 -16.93 8.57 37.12
CA ILE A 725 -16.51 8.61 35.72
C ILE A 725 -17.16 9.80 35.00
N LEU A 726 -18.48 9.95 35.14
CA LEU A 726 -19.24 11.02 34.49
C LEU A 726 -18.78 12.42 34.96
N ALA A 727 -18.49 12.58 36.25
CA ALA A 727 -18.02 13.85 36.80
C ALA A 727 -16.57 14.18 36.43
N ASP A 728 -15.64 13.21 36.51
CA ASP A 728 -14.21 13.44 36.25
C ASP A 728 -13.94 13.68 34.74
N ALA A 729 -14.67 12.98 33.84
CA ALA A 729 -14.65 13.23 32.40
C ALA A 729 -15.60 14.33 31.91
N GLU A 730 -16.24 15.07 32.83
CA GLU A 730 -17.15 16.19 32.52
C GLU A 730 -18.20 15.84 31.47
N ILE A 731 -18.87 14.70 31.66
CA ILE A 731 -19.87 14.22 30.72
C ILE A 731 -21.14 15.07 30.84
N GLU A 732 -21.58 15.56 29.69
CA GLU A 732 -22.79 16.37 29.54
C GLU A 732 -23.96 15.55 29.02
N THR A 733 -23.70 14.48 28.27
CA THR A 733 -24.72 13.65 27.62
C THR A 733 -24.56 12.18 27.97
N LEU A 734 -25.58 11.58 28.60
CA LEU A 734 -25.66 10.14 28.84
C LEU A 734 -26.69 9.51 27.91
N VAL A 735 -26.24 8.60 27.06
CA VAL A 735 -27.10 7.68 26.32
C VAL A 735 -27.34 6.44 27.17
N PHE A 736 -28.60 6.04 27.36
CA PHE A 736 -28.94 4.90 28.19
C PHE A 736 -30.02 4.01 27.56
N ASP A 737 -29.90 2.71 27.77
CA ASP A 737 -31.01 1.79 27.52
C ASP A 737 -32.13 2.04 28.55
N PRO A 738 -33.42 2.02 28.17
CA PRO A 738 -34.55 2.21 29.10
C PRO A 738 -34.52 1.34 30.37
N ALA A 739 -33.90 0.15 30.34
CA ALA A 739 -33.68 -0.68 31.54
C ALA A 739 -32.82 0.01 32.63
N PHE A 740 -32.05 1.04 32.27
CA PHE A 740 -31.25 1.86 33.19
C PHE A 740 -31.89 3.22 33.49
N ALA A 741 -33.17 3.48 33.15
CA ALA A 741 -33.82 4.78 33.36
C ALA A 741 -33.73 5.31 34.81
N HIS A 742 -33.97 4.45 35.82
CA HIS A 742 -33.79 4.83 37.22
C HIS A 742 -32.35 5.27 37.52
N ARG A 743 -31.36 4.53 37.00
CA ARG A 743 -29.93 4.84 37.17
C ARG A 743 -29.55 6.14 36.45
N ALA A 744 -30.08 6.40 35.27
CA ALA A 744 -29.87 7.66 34.55
C ALA A 744 -30.41 8.87 35.36
N THR A 745 -31.60 8.73 35.97
CA THR A 745 -32.17 9.74 36.87
C THR A 745 -31.29 9.97 38.10
N GLU A 746 -30.84 8.90 38.77
CA GLU A 746 -29.96 9.00 39.95
C GLU A 746 -28.61 9.66 39.59
N LEU A 747 -28.01 9.31 38.44
CA LEU A 747 -26.77 9.90 37.97
C LEU A 747 -26.92 11.39 37.64
N ALA A 748 -28.02 11.81 37.00
CA ALA A 748 -28.29 13.22 36.72
C ALA A 748 -28.51 14.07 38.00
N GLN A 749 -29.08 13.48 39.06
CA GLN A 749 -29.17 14.15 40.37
C GLN A 749 -27.80 14.31 41.05
N ARG A 750 -26.86 13.40 40.77
CA ARG A 750 -25.53 13.34 41.43
C ARG A 750 -24.42 14.05 40.65
N VAL A 751 -24.58 14.25 39.34
CA VAL A 751 -23.56 14.80 38.44
C VAL A 751 -24.11 16.05 37.75
N PRO A 752 -23.86 17.26 38.28
CA PRO A 752 -24.46 18.49 37.77
C PRO A 752 -24.07 18.89 36.33
N SER A 753 -22.99 18.31 35.77
CA SER A 753 -22.66 18.50 34.35
C SER A 753 -23.60 17.75 33.42
N LEU A 754 -24.30 16.72 33.90
CA LEU A 754 -25.08 15.81 33.08
C LEU A 754 -26.45 16.41 32.72
N VAL A 755 -26.44 17.29 31.72
CA VAL A 755 -27.60 18.06 31.26
C VAL A 755 -28.49 17.33 30.26
N ASN A 756 -27.95 16.39 29.48
CA ASN A 756 -28.68 15.66 28.44
C ASN A 756 -28.81 14.18 28.78
N LEU A 757 -30.05 13.70 28.88
CA LEU A 757 -30.38 12.27 29.01
C LEU A 757 -31.06 11.80 27.72
N LEU A 758 -30.48 10.80 27.06
CA LEU A 758 -30.93 10.27 25.77
C LEU A 758 -31.24 8.77 25.89
N SER A 759 -32.52 8.39 25.75
CA SER A 759 -32.95 6.99 25.90
C SER A 759 -32.97 6.25 24.56
N LEU A 760 -32.53 4.99 24.56
CA LEU A 760 -32.61 4.08 23.40
C LEU A 760 -34.02 3.48 23.28
N GLY A 761 -35.00 4.34 22.99
CA GLY A 761 -36.43 4.05 22.97
C GLY A 761 -37.18 4.73 24.13
N PRO A 762 -38.50 4.46 24.27
CA PRO A 762 -39.34 5.17 25.24
C PRO A 762 -38.90 4.93 26.69
N ALA A 763 -38.81 6.02 27.47
CA ALA A 763 -38.49 6.01 28.90
C ALA A 763 -39.24 7.13 29.63
N GLU A 764 -39.34 7.03 30.96
CA GLU A 764 -39.98 8.04 31.81
C GLU A 764 -39.15 9.33 31.97
N VAL A 765 -37.89 9.31 31.52
CA VAL A 765 -36.91 10.39 31.65
C VAL A 765 -36.10 10.53 30.36
N GLY A 766 -35.67 11.75 30.05
CA GLY A 766 -34.82 12.04 28.89
C GLY A 766 -35.59 12.17 27.56
N THR A 767 -34.83 12.32 26.48
CA THR A 767 -35.35 12.35 25.10
C THR A 767 -35.18 10.98 24.46
N ASP A 768 -36.24 10.44 23.86
CA ASP A 768 -36.17 9.21 23.05
C ASP A 768 -35.33 9.48 21.78
N LEU A 769 -34.07 9.03 21.82
CA LEU A 769 -33.11 9.19 20.75
C LEU A 769 -33.48 8.34 19.53
N THR A 770 -34.08 7.17 19.76
CA THR A 770 -34.53 6.27 18.68
C THR A 770 -35.67 6.90 17.89
N ALA A 771 -36.66 7.47 18.59
CA ALA A 771 -37.76 8.20 17.95
C ALA A 771 -37.28 9.48 17.24
N LEU A 772 -36.32 10.21 17.84
CA LEU A 772 -35.73 11.39 17.22
C LEU A 772 -34.94 11.04 15.94
N ALA A 773 -34.13 9.98 15.98
CA ALA A 773 -33.35 9.50 14.84
C ALA A 773 -34.26 9.02 13.70
N ALA A 774 -35.34 8.30 14.00
CA ALA A 774 -36.32 7.83 13.02
C ALA A 774 -36.98 8.97 12.20
N GLY A 775 -37.00 10.20 12.74
CA GLY A 775 -37.49 11.39 12.04
C GLY A 775 -36.57 11.91 10.93
N PHE A 776 -35.35 11.38 10.77
CA PHE A 776 -34.39 11.81 9.75
C PHE A 776 -34.34 10.87 8.54
N THR A 777 -34.21 11.47 7.35
CA THR A 777 -33.80 10.75 6.14
C THR A 777 -32.28 10.51 6.19
N PRO A 778 -31.80 9.28 5.89
CA PRO A 778 -30.37 9.01 5.77
C PRO A 778 -29.69 9.92 4.75
N ARG A 779 -28.46 10.32 5.08
CA ARG A 779 -27.52 11.03 4.21
C ARG A 779 -26.20 10.25 4.12
N PRO A 780 -25.39 10.43 3.06
CA PRO A 780 -24.06 9.87 2.98
C PRO A 780 -23.25 10.16 4.25
N LEU A 781 -22.48 9.19 4.73
CA LEU A 781 -21.67 9.36 5.93
C LEU A 781 -20.46 10.24 5.66
N VAL A 782 -20.09 11.04 6.65
CA VAL A 782 -19.06 12.07 6.55
C VAL A 782 -18.25 12.05 7.83
N ALA A 783 -16.96 11.72 7.77
CA ALA A 783 -16.07 11.72 8.93
C ALA A 783 -15.86 13.14 9.50
N PRO A 784 -15.74 13.32 10.82
CA PRO A 784 -15.60 14.65 11.42
C PRO A 784 -14.25 15.29 11.07
N ARG A 785 -14.18 16.62 11.11
CA ARG A 785 -12.94 17.39 10.93
C ARG A 785 -12.17 17.41 12.27
N VAL A 786 -11.17 16.55 12.41
CA VAL A 786 -10.32 16.36 13.61
C VAL A 786 -8.88 16.04 13.21
N GLY A 787 -7.91 16.37 14.07
CA GLY A 787 -6.49 16.04 13.93
C GLY A 787 -6.09 14.66 14.49
N PRO A 788 -4.84 14.22 14.30
CA PRO A 788 -4.34 12.93 14.79
C PRO A 788 -4.29 12.82 16.32
N GLU A 789 -3.92 13.90 17.01
CA GLU A 789 -3.80 13.95 18.47
C GLU A 789 -5.12 14.30 19.18
N ASP A 790 -6.18 14.63 18.43
CA ASP A 790 -7.47 14.97 19.02
C ASP A 790 -8.02 13.76 19.79
N VAL A 791 -8.62 14.01 20.96
CA VAL A 791 -9.11 12.97 21.87
C VAL A 791 -10.46 12.44 21.37
N SER A 792 -10.46 11.23 20.84
CA SER A 792 -11.67 10.53 20.35
C SER A 792 -12.52 9.93 21.47
N GLY A 793 -11.93 9.69 22.65
CA GLY A 793 -12.64 9.16 23.80
C GLY A 793 -11.81 9.15 25.08
N ILE A 794 -12.48 8.98 26.23
CA ILE A 794 -11.83 8.78 27.53
C ILE A 794 -12.27 7.44 28.11
N THR A 795 -11.31 6.52 28.28
CA THR A 795 -11.54 5.18 28.84
C THR A 795 -10.99 5.11 30.26
N TYR A 796 -11.78 4.70 31.23
CA TYR A 796 -11.33 4.61 32.62
C TYR A 796 -10.66 3.28 32.96
N THR A 797 -9.52 3.35 33.64
CA THR A 797 -8.80 2.16 34.12
C THR A 797 -9.54 1.46 35.25
N GLY A 798 -9.50 0.13 35.27
CA GLY A 798 -9.96 -0.65 36.42
C GLY A 798 -9.10 -0.32 37.65
N GLY A 799 -9.67 0.41 38.62
CA GLY A 799 -8.99 1.11 39.73
C GLY A 799 -8.30 0.26 40.80
N THR A 800 -7.58 -0.78 40.40
CA THR A 800 -6.87 -1.78 41.22
C THR A 800 -5.91 -1.20 42.26
N THR A 801 -5.44 0.05 42.09
CA THR A 801 -4.54 0.74 43.04
C THR A 801 -4.91 2.19 43.35
N GLY A 802 -6.14 2.63 43.08
CA GLY A 802 -6.52 4.03 43.31
C GLY A 802 -8.00 4.31 43.04
N ARG A 803 -8.31 5.57 42.72
CA ARG A 803 -9.49 5.89 41.92
C ARG A 803 -9.17 5.59 40.43
N PRO A 804 -10.15 5.16 39.62
CA PRO A 804 -9.98 5.02 38.17
C PRO A 804 -9.37 6.27 37.53
N LYS A 805 -8.44 6.10 36.58
CA LYS A 805 -7.86 7.20 35.79
C LYS A 805 -8.48 7.22 34.40
N GLY A 806 -8.87 8.40 33.90
CA GLY A 806 -9.36 8.55 32.53
C GLY A 806 -8.19 8.61 31.54
N VAL A 807 -8.07 7.62 30.67
CA VAL A 807 -7.05 7.54 29.61
C VAL A 807 -7.59 8.19 28.34
N MET A 808 -6.83 9.13 27.76
CA MET A 808 -7.20 9.87 26.57
C MET A 808 -6.82 9.11 25.30
N SER A 809 -7.80 8.48 24.64
CA SER A 809 -7.60 7.82 23.34
C SER A 809 -7.58 8.86 22.21
N THR A 810 -6.61 8.77 21.30
CA THR A 810 -6.48 9.70 20.15
C THR A 810 -7.05 9.10 18.87
N TYR A 811 -7.38 9.94 17.88
CA TYR A 811 -7.77 9.44 16.55
C TYR A 811 -6.66 8.65 15.85
N ARG A 812 -5.38 9.03 16.02
CA ARG A 812 -4.24 8.21 15.56
C ARG A 812 -4.24 6.84 16.25
N GLY A 813 -4.21 6.80 17.59
CA GLY A 813 -4.05 5.55 18.34
C GLY A 813 -5.16 4.54 18.02
N ALA A 814 -6.41 5.00 17.90
CA ALA A 814 -7.54 4.17 17.52
C ALA A 814 -7.41 3.59 16.09
N ALA A 815 -6.93 4.37 15.12
CA ALA A 815 -6.70 3.91 13.76
C ALA A 815 -5.52 2.93 13.66
N THR A 816 -4.42 3.24 14.34
CA THR A 816 -3.24 2.37 14.45
C THR A 816 -3.59 1.02 15.09
N MET A 817 -4.38 0.99 16.16
CA MET A 817 -4.87 -0.26 16.76
C MET A 817 -5.58 -1.16 15.73
N THR A 818 -6.51 -0.59 14.95
CA THR A 818 -7.22 -1.34 13.90
C THR A 818 -6.31 -1.78 12.74
N GLN A 819 -5.30 -1.00 12.39
CA GLN A 819 -4.29 -1.41 11.39
C GLN A 819 -3.48 -2.61 11.88
N ILE A 820 -2.97 -2.56 13.11
CA ILE A 820 -2.22 -3.67 13.70
C ILE A 820 -3.09 -4.92 13.84
N GLN A 821 -4.36 -4.77 14.23
CA GLN A 821 -5.32 -5.88 14.24
C GLN A 821 -5.49 -6.53 12.86
N LEU A 822 -5.55 -5.75 11.78
CA LEU A 822 -5.75 -6.30 10.44
C LEU A 822 -4.50 -6.96 9.85
N ALA A 823 -3.30 -6.56 10.28
CA ALA A 823 -2.04 -7.13 9.83
C ALA A 823 -1.55 -8.32 10.67
N GLU A 824 -1.63 -8.22 12.00
CA GLU A 824 -0.99 -9.19 12.91
C GLU A 824 -1.91 -10.28 13.45
N TRP A 825 -3.23 -10.06 13.42
CA TRP A 825 -4.18 -10.99 14.03
C TRP A 825 -4.65 -12.04 13.02
N GLU A 826 -4.77 -13.28 13.49
CA GLU A 826 -5.08 -14.42 12.65
C GLU A 826 -6.59 -14.58 12.39
N TRP A 827 -7.15 -13.65 11.62
CA TRP A 827 -8.57 -13.66 11.24
C TRP A 827 -8.95 -14.86 10.36
N PRO A 828 -10.17 -15.41 10.52
CA PRO A 828 -10.76 -16.37 9.58
C PRO A 828 -10.81 -15.84 8.14
N THR A 829 -10.83 -16.76 7.17
CA THR A 829 -11.04 -16.43 5.74
C THR A 829 -12.42 -15.81 5.52
N GLU A 830 -13.46 -16.38 6.13
CA GLU A 830 -14.80 -15.79 6.21
C GLU A 830 -15.09 -15.48 7.67
N THR A 831 -15.31 -14.21 8.01
CA THR A 831 -15.44 -13.77 9.41
C THR A 831 -16.92 -13.65 9.81
N ARG A 832 -17.42 -14.63 10.57
CA ARG A 832 -18.70 -14.56 11.29
C ARG A 832 -18.37 -14.46 12.77
N PHE A 833 -18.42 -13.24 13.30
CA PHE A 833 -17.85 -12.88 14.61
C PHE A 833 -18.91 -12.84 15.72
N LEU A 834 -18.80 -13.69 16.74
CA LEU A 834 -19.72 -13.67 17.89
C LEU A 834 -19.33 -12.58 18.90
N VAL A 835 -20.28 -11.71 19.25
CA VAL A 835 -20.16 -10.74 20.34
C VAL A 835 -21.07 -11.15 21.49
N CYS A 836 -20.48 -11.68 22.55
CA CYS A 836 -21.16 -11.96 23.83
C CYS A 836 -20.66 -11.07 24.98
N THR A 837 -19.64 -10.24 24.74
CA THR A 837 -19.14 -9.19 25.64
C THR A 837 -19.97 -7.91 25.49
N PRO A 838 -19.98 -6.98 26.48
CA PRO A 838 -20.73 -5.73 26.37
C PRO A 838 -20.23 -4.84 25.24
N LEU A 839 -21.08 -4.61 24.23
CA LEU A 839 -20.85 -3.70 23.10
C LEU A 839 -20.57 -2.27 23.55
N SER A 840 -21.30 -1.82 24.57
CA SER A 840 -21.16 -0.50 25.22
C SER A 840 -19.82 -0.28 25.93
N HIS A 841 -18.93 -1.29 25.95
CA HIS A 841 -17.61 -1.23 26.56
C HIS A 841 -16.52 -1.85 25.68
N ALA A 842 -16.34 -3.18 25.71
CA ALA A 842 -15.21 -3.85 25.05
C ALA A 842 -15.57 -4.54 23.72
N GLY A 843 -16.83 -4.97 23.55
CA GLY A 843 -17.23 -5.80 22.40
C GLY A 843 -17.14 -5.09 21.04
N ALA A 844 -17.34 -3.78 21.01
CA ALA A 844 -17.36 -3.00 19.77
C ALA A 844 -15.97 -2.71 19.17
N ALA A 845 -14.86 -3.00 19.87
CA ALA A 845 -13.52 -2.84 19.30
C ALA A 845 -13.27 -3.74 18.07
N PHE A 846 -14.05 -4.82 17.93
CA PHE A 846 -14.01 -5.75 16.80
C PHE A 846 -14.88 -5.32 15.61
N PHE A 847 -15.73 -4.31 15.78
CA PHE A 847 -16.75 -3.94 14.80
C PHE A 847 -16.15 -3.46 13.46
N VAL A 848 -15.23 -2.49 13.51
CA VAL A 848 -14.59 -1.96 12.28
C VAL A 848 -13.68 -3.00 11.60
N PRO A 849 -12.80 -3.75 12.31
CA PRO A 849 -12.01 -4.83 11.70
C PRO A 849 -12.85 -5.89 10.99
N VAL A 850 -13.95 -6.37 11.60
CA VAL A 850 -14.83 -7.40 11.01
C VAL A 850 -15.48 -6.90 9.72
N LEU A 851 -16.00 -5.67 9.70
CA LEU A 851 -16.61 -5.09 8.49
C LEU A 851 -15.57 -4.83 7.38
N LEU A 852 -14.34 -4.41 7.72
CA LEU A 852 -13.27 -4.23 6.74
C LEU A 852 -12.83 -5.55 6.08
N ARG A 853 -13.01 -6.68 6.79
CA ARG A 853 -12.82 -8.03 6.27
C ARG A 853 -14.01 -8.56 5.46
N GLY A 854 -15.07 -7.78 5.28
CA GLY A 854 -16.33 -8.22 4.64
C GLY A 854 -17.13 -9.22 5.48
N GLY A 855 -16.84 -9.29 6.79
CA GLY A 855 -17.50 -10.19 7.73
C GLY A 855 -18.74 -9.59 8.40
N SER A 856 -19.45 -10.44 9.14
CA SER A 856 -20.64 -10.06 9.91
C SER A 856 -20.44 -10.30 11.41
N LEU A 857 -21.15 -9.53 12.24
CA LEU A 857 -21.19 -9.73 13.69
C LEU A 857 -22.50 -10.40 14.10
N VAL A 858 -22.44 -11.49 14.83
CA VAL A 858 -23.58 -12.10 15.51
C VAL A 858 -23.54 -11.66 16.96
N VAL A 859 -24.55 -10.93 17.42
CA VAL A 859 -24.54 -10.32 18.75
C VAL A 859 -25.52 -11.06 19.67
N LEU A 860 -25.10 -11.35 20.90
CA LEU A 860 -25.97 -11.86 21.96
C LEU A 860 -26.31 -10.74 22.96
N PRO A 861 -27.54 -10.69 23.53
CA PRO A 861 -27.95 -9.65 24.49
C PRO A 861 -27.06 -9.57 25.74
N ARG A 862 -26.52 -10.71 26.18
CA ARG A 862 -25.58 -10.88 27.29
C ARG A 862 -24.74 -12.14 27.08
N PHE A 863 -23.68 -12.29 27.87
CA PHE A 863 -23.00 -13.58 28.01
C PHE A 863 -23.93 -14.61 28.68
N ASP A 864 -23.97 -15.81 28.10
CA ASP A 864 -24.68 -16.98 28.60
C ASP A 864 -24.00 -18.23 27.99
N PRO A 865 -23.42 -19.16 28.78
CA PRO A 865 -22.65 -20.27 28.22
C PRO A 865 -23.45 -21.17 27.27
N ALA A 866 -24.74 -21.42 27.58
CA ALA A 866 -25.60 -22.22 26.73
C ALA A 866 -25.89 -21.50 25.40
N ALA A 867 -26.30 -20.22 25.48
CA ALA A 867 -26.63 -19.44 24.28
C ALA A 867 -25.42 -19.13 23.40
N VAL A 868 -24.21 -19.03 23.97
CA VAL A 868 -22.95 -18.90 23.20
C VAL A 868 -22.69 -20.16 22.38
N LEU A 869 -22.83 -21.35 22.98
CA LEU A 869 -22.68 -22.62 22.26
C LEU A 869 -23.76 -22.80 21.18
N ASP A 870 -25.02 -22.48 21.50
CA ASP A 870 -26.11 -22.44 20.50
C ASP A 870 -25.81 -21.49 19.35
N ALA A 871 -25.25 -20.31 19.63
CA ALA A 871 -24.92 -19.35 18.59
C ALA A 871 -23.77 -19.83 17.70
N ILE A 872 -22.75 -20.45 18.28
CA ILE A 872 -21.63 -21.05 17.54
C ILE A 872 -22.14 -22.08 16.53
N GLU A 873 -22.96 -23.02 16.98
CA GLU A 873 -23.54 -24.08 16.14
C GLU A 873 -24.51 -23.51 15.09
N LYS A 874 -25.50 -22.73 15.53
CA LYS A 874 -26.59 -22.21 14.67
C LYS A 874 -26.12 -21.25 13.58
N TYR A 875 -25.19 -20.36 13.91
CA TYR A 875 -24.69 -19.33 12.97
C TYR A 875 -23.32 -19.69 12.38
N ARG A 876 -22.80 -20.89 12.68
CA ARG A 876 -21.48 -21.38 12.27
C ARG A 876 -20.36 -20.36 12.49
N ILE A 877 -20.30 -19.81 13.70
CA ILE A 877 -19.38 -18.73 14.11
C ILE A 877 -17.93 -19.15 13.83
N THR A 878 -17.18 -18.30 13.13
CA THR A 878 -15.77 -18.57 12.80
C THR A 878 -14.79 -17.87 13.73
N ALA A 879 -15.21 -16.77 14.38
CA ALA A 879 -14.41 -16.14 15.43
C ALA A 879 -15.24 -15.55 16.57
N THR A 880 -14.61 -15.37 17.73
CA THR A 880 -15.19 -14.72 18.90
C THR A 880 -14.08 -14.10 19.75
N MET A 881 -14.42 -13.14 20.62
CA MET A 881 -13.54 -12.69 21.70
C MET A 881 -14.11 -13.09 23.06
N LEU A 882 -13.28 -13.77 23.86
CA LEU A 882 -13.60 -14.23 25.20
C LEU A 882 -12.53 -13.77 26.19
N VAL A 883 -12.95 -13.37 27.38
CA VAL A 883 -12.03 -13.25 28.52
C VAL A 883 -11.86 -14.62 29.21
N PRO A 884 -10.72 -14.92 29.86
CA PRO A 884 -10.48 -16.21 30.52
C PRO A 884 -11.62 -16.73 31.40
N THR A 885 -12.28 -15.86 32.16
CA THR A 885 -13.43 -16.25 33.01
C THR A 885 -14.62 -16.75 32.18
N MET A 886 -14.94 -16.13 31.05
CA MET A 886 -15.99 -16.60 30.14
C MET A 886 -15.65 -17.96 29.52
N LEU A 887 -14.38 -18.15 29.14
CA LEU A 887 -13.90 -19.43 28.60
C LEU A 887 -13.98 -20.55 29.64
N TYR A 888 -13.67 -20.28 30.92
CA TYR A 888 -13.87 -21.26 31.99
C TYR A 888 -15.36 -21.66 32.13
N HIS A 889 -16.28 -20.69 32.13
CA HIS A 889 -17.72 -20.98 32.19
C HIS A 889 -18.23 -21.78 30.99
N LEU A 890 -17.58 -21.69 29.82
CA LEU A 890 -17.90 -22.53 28.66
C LEU A 890 -17.37 -23.96 28.82
N LEU A 891 -16.14 -24.12 29.32
CA LEU A 891 -15.52 -25.43 29.58
C LEU A 891 -16.32 -26.26 30.58
N ASP A 892 -16.79 -25.62 31.66
CA ASP A 892 -17.52 -26.25 32.76
C ASP A 892 -19.00 -26.49 32.43
N HIS A 893 -19.53 -25.94 31.33
CA HIS A 893 -20.94 -26.07 30.99
C HIS A 893 -21.24 -27.41 30.27
N PRO A 894 -22.18 -28.24 30.78
CA PRO A 894 -22.42 -29.59 30.24
C PRO A 894 -22.70 -29.66 28.73
N LYS A 895 -23.33 -28.62 28.17
CA LYS A 895 -23.67 -28.54 26.74
C LYS A 895 -22.45 -28.55 25.81
N LEU A 896 -21.26 -28.19 26.29
CA LEU A 896 -20.03 -28.25 25.48
C LEU A 896 -19.71 -29.69 25.04
N ALA A 897 -20.19 -30.71 25.75
CA ALA A 897 -20.02 -32.11 25.34
C ALA A 897 -20.88 -32.51 24.12
N THR A 898 -21.86 -31.68 23.71
CA THR A 898 -22.84 -32.01 22.67
C THR A 898 -22.97 -30.96 21.56
N ALA A 899 -22.37 -29.77 21.71
CA ALA A 899 -22.50 -28.66 20.75
C ALA A 899 -21.50 -28.78 19.58
N ASP A 900 -21.92 -28.45 18.35
CA ASP A 900 -21.01 -28.37 17.21
C ASP A 900 -20.21 -27.06 17.21
N THR A 901 -18.96 -27.12 17.69
CA THR A 901 -18.01 -26.01 17.66
C THR A 901 -17.05 -26.05 16.47
N SER A 902 -17.20 -26.99 15.52
CA SER A 902 -16.27 -27.21 14.39
C SER A 902 -16.13 -26.03 13.41
N SER A 903 -17.03 -25.05 13.50
CA SER A 903 -16.98 -23.84 12.68
C SER A 903 -15.99 -22.78 13.20
N LEU A 904 -15.60 -22.85 14.48
CA LEU A 904 -14.63 -21.91 15.07
C LEU A 904 -13.24 -22.12 14.45
N GLN A 905 -12.62 -21.01 14.05
CA GLN A 905 -11.26 -20.95 13.53
C GLN A 905 -10.36 -20.08 14.42
N THR A 906 -10.92 -19.06 15.09
CA THR A 906 -10.16 -18.17 15.96
C THR A 906 -10.93 -17.75 17.22
N VAL A 907 -10.44 -18.12 18.39
CA VAL A 907 -10.87 -17.59 19.69
C VAL A 907 -9.83 -16.56 20.14
N PHE A 908 -10.17 -15.28 20.00
CA PHE A 908 -9.35 -14.20 20.53
C PHE A 908 -9.53 -14.11 22.05
N TYR A 909 -8.44 -14.07 22.81
CA TYR A 909 -8.51 -13.90 24.26
C TYR A 909 -7.43 -12.96 24.81
N GLY A 910 -7.71 -12.33 25.94
CA GLY A 910 -6.87 -11.28 26.51
C GLY A 910 -7.48 -10.67 27.77
N ALA A 911 -7.08 -9.43 28.08
CA ALA A 911 -7.47 -8.64 29.26
C ALA A 911 -7.12 -9.21 30.65
N SER A 912 -6.78 -10.50 30.77
CA SER A 912 -6.12 -11.11 31.91
C SER A 912 -5.25 -12.28 31.48
N ALA A 913 -4.32 -12.70 32.35
CA ALA A 913 -3.65 -13.98 32.21
C ALA A 913 -4.69 -15.13 32.18
N MET A 914 -4.39 -16.16 31.39
CA MET A 914 -5.12 -17.41 31.30
C MET A 914 -4.34 -18.47 32.07
N SER A 915 -5.01 -19.41 32.75
CA SER A 915 -4.31 -20.56 33.35
C SER A 915 -3.79 -21.49 32.24
N PRO A 916 -2.48 -21.83 32.20
CA PRO A 916 -1.94 -22.76 31.19
C PRO A 916 -2.67 -24.10 31.15
N THR A 917 -3.06 -24.64 32.30
CA THR A 917 -3.83 -25.89 32.40
C THR A 917 -5.20 -25.77 31.76
N ARG A 918 -5.93 -24.68 32.03
CA ARG A 918 -7.26 -24.45 31.44
C ARG A 918 -7.19 -24.05 29.96
N LEU A 919 -6.08 -23.47 29.52
CA LEU A 919 -5.81 -23.19 28.11
C LEU A 919 -5.50 -24.49 27.35
N ALA A 920 -4.71 -25.40 27.93
CA ALA A 920 -4.48 -26.73 27.36
C ALA A 920 -5.80 -27.53 27.26
N GLU A 921 -6.64 -27.51 28.31
CA GLU A 921 -7.99 -28.09 28.27
C GLU A 921 -8.86 -27.43 27.18
N ALA A 922 -8.77 -26.11 27.00
CA ALA A 922 -9.48 -25.41 25.94
C ALA A 922 -8.99 -25.83 24.54
N ILE A 923 -7.68 -25.99 24.34
CA ILE A 923 -7.08 -26.48 23.09
C ILE A 923 -7.51 -27.93 22.81
N GLU A 924 -7.62 -28.78 23.83
CA GLU A 924 -8.14 -30.15 23.70
C GLU A 924 -9.63 -30.16 23.29
N ARG A 925 -10.45 -29.29 23.92
CA ARG A 925 -11.92 -29.29 23.75
C ARG A 925 -12.42 -28.52 22.53
N PHE A 926 -11.73 -27.47 22.10
CA PHE A 926 -12.11 -26.61 20.97
C PHE A 926 -11.14 -26.69 19.78
N GLY A 927 -9.98 -27.35 19.92
CA GLY A 927 -8.91 -27.38 18.93
C GLY A 927 -7.90 -26.22 19.06
N PRO A 928 -6.86 -26.18 18.21
CA PRO A 928 -5.79 -25.16 18.24
C PRO A 928 -6.23 -23.83 17.61
N VAL A 929 -7.36 -23.27 18.08
CA VAL A 929 -8.01 -22.06 17.56
C VAL A 929 -7.68 -20.80 18.36
N PHE A 930 -6.83 -20.88 19.38
CA PHE A 930 -6.63 -19.79 20.35
C PHE A 930 -5.60 -18.76 19.87
N PHE A 931 -5.94 -17.47 19.97
CA PHE A 931 -5.04 -16.35 19.69
C PHE A 931 -5.06 -15.40 20.87
N GLN A 932 -3.91 -15.16 21.51
CA GLN A 932 -3.83 -14.21 22.61
C GLN A 932 -3.38 -12.83 22.14
N PHE A 933 -3.92 -11.81 22.77
CA PHE A 933 -3.45 -10.44 22.64
C PHE A 933 -3.24 -9.80 24.02
N TYR A 934 -2.20 -8.97 24.12
CA TYR A 934 -1.90 -8.16 25.30
C TYR A 934 -1.84 -6.68 24.94
N GLY A 935 -2.40 -5.87 25.84
CA GLY A 935 -2.53 -4.43 25.73
C GLY A 935 -3.17 -3.86 26.99
N GLN A 936 -3.10 -2.54 27.13
CA GLN A 936 -3.65 -1.78 28.27
C GLN A 936 -4.54 -0.64 27.75
N SER A 937 -5.23 0.11 28.62
CA SER A 937 -6.04 1.26 28.15
C SER A 937 -5.17 2.34 27.50
N GLU A 938 -3.96 2.49 28.02
CA GLU A 938 -2.92 3.45 27.64
C GLU A 938 -2.21 3.09 26.31
N CYS A 939 -2.27 1.81 25.91
CA CYS A 939 -1.72 1.25 24.69
C CYS A 939 -2.57 0.04 24.25
N PRO A 940 -3.65 0.27 23.48
CA PRO A 940 -4.78 -0.66 23.40
C PRO A 940 -4.52 -1.90 22.57
N MET A 941 -4.86 -3.05 23.15
CA MET A 941 -5.01 -4.39 22.56
C MET A 941 -3.80 -5.03 21.85
N THR A 942 -2.83 -4.28 21.35
CA THR A 942 -1.83 -4.80 20.39
C THR A 942 -0.39 -4.42 20.75
N ILE A 943 0.03 -4.69 21.98
CA ILE A 943 1.45 -4.61 22.40
C ILE A 943 2.19 -5.89 21.97
N SER A 944 1.63 -7.06 22.33
CA SER A 944 2.17 -8.37 21.97
C SER A 944 1.05 -9.36 21.66
N VAL A 945 1.37 -10.39 20.87
CA VAL A 945 0.42 -11.44 20.44
C VAL A 945 1.02 -12.84 20.53
N LEU A 946 0.22 -13.81 20.97
CA LEU A 946 0.52 -15.24 20.92
C LEU A 946 -0.34 -15.83 19.79
N ARG A 947 0.30 -16.21 18.67
CA ARG A 947 -0.38 -16.74 17.48
C ARG A 947 -0.87 -18.16 17.71
N ARG A 948 -1.82 -18.68 16.92
CA ARG A 948 -2.36 -20.06 17.13
C ARG A 948 -1.26 -21.11 17.08
N GLY A 949 -0.33 -20.98 16.13
CA GLY A 949 0.82 -21.88 16.00
C GLY A 949 1.84 -21.79 17.16
N ASP A 950 1.82 -20.72 17.96
CA ASP A 950 2.70 -20.56 19.13
C ASP A 950 2.15 -21.23 20.41
N HIS A 951 0.91 -21.75 20.39
CA HIS A 951 0.26 -22.40 21.55
C HIS A 951 0.69 -23.86 21.73
N ASP A 952 1.94 -24.07 22.17
CA ASP A 952 2.49 -25.40 22.41
C ASP A 952 2.06 -25.96 23.77
N VAL A 953 1.15 -26.96 23.76
CA VAL A 953 0.68 -27.66 24.97
C VAL A 953 1.75 -28.47 25.70
N THR A 954 2.89 -28.75 25.07
CA THR A 954 4.06 -29.40 25.71
C THR A 954 4.93 -28.40 26.47
N ARG A 955 4.68 -27.09 26.31
CA ARG A 955 5.40 -25.97 26.92
C ARG A 955 4.46 -25.11 27.79
N PRO A 956 4.17 -25.50 29.05
CA PRO A 956 3.32 -24.73 29.95
C PRO A 956 3.79 -23.29 30.20
N ASP A 957 5.10 -23.05 30.06
CA ASP A 957 5.73 -21.73 30.09
C ASP A 957 5.35 -20.87 28.88
N ARG A 958 5.24 -21.47 27.68
CA ARG A 958 4.77 -20.79 26.47
C ARG A 958 3.27 -20.51 26.53
N LEU A 959 2.46 -21.41 27.10
CA LEU A 959 1.03 -21.17 27.39
C LEU A 959 0.79 -20.09 28.47
N ALA A 960 1.80 -19.71 29.26
CA ALA A 960 1.73 -18.61 30.22
C ALA A 960 2.17 -17.26 29.63
N SER A 961 2.83 -17.26 28.47
CA SER A 961 3.32 -16.06 27.78
C SER A 961 2.18 -15.20 27.26
N CYS A 962 2.35 -13.87 27.27
CA CYS A 962 1.50 -12.92 26.55
C CYS A 962 1.95 -12.69 25.08
N GLY A 963 2.79 -13.56 24.55
CA GLY A 963 3.24 -13.55 23.17
C GLY A 963 4.50 -12.73 22.90
N ARG A 964 4.76 -12.49 21.61
CA ARG A 964 5.88 -11.66 21.14
C ARG A 964 5.41 -10.23 20.81
N PRO A 965 6.24 -9.20 21.01
CA PRO A 965 5.95 -7.84 20.55
C PRO A 965 5.51 -7.81 19.08
N VAL A 966 4.50 -7.01 18.76
CA VAL A 966 4.15 -6.74 17.36
C VAL A 966 5.19 -5.83 16.72
N PRO A 967 5.53 -5.95 15.43
CA PRO A 967 6.61 -5.16 14.80
C PRO A 967 6.32 -3.64 14.74
N TRP A 968 5.04 -3.28 14.90
CA TRP A 968 4.48 -1.93 14.79
C TRP A 968 4.76 -0.99 15.96
N VAL A 969 5.21 -1.53 17.10
CA VAL A 969 5.62 -0.75 18.28
C VAL A 969 6.94 -1.28 18.80
N ARG A 970 7.79 -0.39 19.33
CA ARG A 970 8.95 -0.81 20.12
C ARG A 970 8.45 -1.25 21.48
N VAL A 971 8.90 -2.41 21.93
CA VAL A 971 8.70 -2.92 23.29
C VAL A 971 10.07 -3.26 23.86
N ALA A 972 10.40 -2.71 25.03
CA ALA A 972 11.59 -3.01 25.80
C ALA A 972 11.18 -3.49 27.20
N LEU A 973 12.07 -4.20 27.89
CA LEU A 973 11.95 -4.49 29.31
C LEU A 973 12.96 -3.62 30.06
N LEU A 974 12.49 -2.62 30.80
CA LEU A 974 13.38 -1.64 31.45
C LEU A 974 13.52 -1.88 32.96
N ASP A 975 14.68 -1.53 33.51
CA ASP A 975 14.90 -1.38 34.94
C ASP A 975 14.46 0.00 35.46
N ASP A 976 14.70 0.27 36.75
CA ASP A 976 14.35 1.53 37.41
C ASP A 976 15.27 2.71 37.03
N ASP A 977 16.41 2.46 36.38
CA ASP A 977 17.29 3.51 35.81
C ASP A 977 16.95 3.81 34.32
N GLY A 978 15.96 3.10 33.75
CA GLY A 978 15.53 3.23 32.36
C GLY A 978 16.40 2.49 31.34
N ALA A 979 17.27 1.58 31.78
CA ALA A 979 18.10 0.74 30.92
C ALA A 979 17.38 -0.58 30.60
N GLU A 980 17.68 -1.19 29.43
CA GLU A 980 17.07 -2.47 29.04
C GLU A 980 17.75 -3.65 29.77
N VAL A 981 16.96 -4.50 30.42
CA VAL A 981 17.44 -5.68 31.16
C VAL A 981 17.81 -6.83 30.20
N ALA A 982 18.63 -7.77 30.68
CA ALA A 982 19.00 -8.94 29.87
C ALA A 982 17.84 -9.94 29.71
N ASP A 983 17.89 -10.78 28.67
CA ASP A 983 16.90 -11.85 28.47
C ASP A 983 16.87 -12.81 29.67
N GLY A 984 15.66 -13.16 30.11
CA GLY A 984 15.40 -13.93 31.33
C GLY A 984 15.32 -13.12 32.63
N GLU A 985 15.82 -11.88 32.65
CA GLU A 985 15.69 -10.97 33.79
C GLU A 985 14.32 -10.27 33.81
N PRO A 986 13.77 -9.94 35.00
CA PRO A 986 12.51 -9.21 35.10
C PRO A 986 12.72 -7.72 34.86
N GLY A 987 11.95 -7.14 33.93
CA GLY A 987 11.92 -5.70 33.66
C GLY A 987 10.50 -5.22 33.37
N GLU A 988 10.27 -3.91 33.51
CA GLU A 988 8.99 -3.29 33.20
C GLU A 988 8.74 -3.26 31.69
N VAL A 989 7.60 -3.75 31.24
CA VAL A 989 7.20 -3.66 29.83
C VAL A 989 6.98 -2.19 29.49
N CYS A 990 7.82 -1.65 28.62
CA CYS A 990 7.82 -0.26 28.21
C CYS A 990 7.59 -0.16 26.70
N VAL A 991 6.67 0.69 26.26
CA VAL A 991 6.19 0.71 24.85
C VAL A 991 6.40 2.07 24.20
N ARG A 992 6.84 2.09 22.94
CA ARG A 992 7.00 3.32 22.15
C ARG A 992 6.52 3.14 20.72
N GLY A 993 5.69 4.06 20.21
CA GLY A 993 5.19 4.00 18.84
C GLY A 993 3.91 4.83 18.63
N PRO A 994 3.23 4.66 17.48
CA PRO A 994 2.04 5.44 17.12
C PRO A 994 0.75 5.03 17.89
N LEU A 995 0.74 3.85 18.52
CA LEU A 995 -0.40 3.23 19.21
C LEU A 995 -0.78 3.90 20.55
N LEU A 996 0.10 4.74 21.11
CA LEU A 996 -0.02 5.25 22.47
C LEU A 996 -1.19 6.24 22.66
N SER A 997 -1.78 6.23 23.85
CA SER A 997 -2.71 7.26 24.33
C SER A 997 -2.04 8.64 24.45
N ALA A 998 -2.84 9.70 24.64
CA ALA A 998 -2.33 11.03 25.00
C ALA A 998 -2.05 11.21 26.51
N GLY A 999 -2.13 10.12 27.29
CA GLY A 999 -1.97 10.14 28.75
C GLY A 999 -3.27 10.27 29.54
N TYR A 1000 -3.18 10.80 30.75
CA TYR A 1000 -4.29 10.84 31.71
C TYR A 1000 -5.01 12.19 31.76
N TRP A 1001 -6.34 12.14 31.65
CA TRP A 1001 -7.21 13.31 31.72
C TRP A 1001 -7.00 14.11 33.01
N ARG A 1002 -6.51 15.34 32.87
CA ARG A 1002 -6.24 16.28 33.97
C ARG A 1002 -5.33 15.71 35.07
N ARG A 1003 -4.32 14.92 34.71
CA ARG A 1003 -3.24 14.46 35.61
C ARG A 1003 -1.88 14.62 34.92
N PRO A 1004 -1.35 15.85 34.79
CA PRO A 1004 -0.10 16.09 34.06
C PRO A 1004 1.09 15.36 34.70
N ASP A 1005 1.21 15.37 36.02
CA ASP A 1005 2.31 14.72 36.74
C ASP A 1005 2.32 13.20 36.49
N GLN A 1006 1.16 12.55 36.65
CA GLN A 1006 0.99 11.12 36.34
C GLN A 1006 1.10 10.80 34.85
N THR A 1007 1.00 11.80 33.97
CA THR A 1007 1.24 11.65 32.54
C THR A 1007 2.72 11.79 32.21
N ALA A 1008 3.46 12.61 32.95
CA ALA A 1008 4.93 12.64 32.87
C ALA A 1008 5.53 11.32 33.39
N GLU A 1009 5.04 10.80 34.53
CA GLU A 1009 5.36 9.44 35.03
C GLU A 1009 5.05 8.36 33.99
N LEU A 1010 3.89 8.44 33.33
CA LEU A 1010 3.50 7.46 32.29
C LEU A 1010 4.47 7.47 31.09
N PHE A 1011 5.09 8.61 30.77
CA PHE A 1011 5.97 8.81 29.62
C PHE A 1011 7.44 8.99 29.99
N GLU A 1012 7.85 8.51 31.18
CA GLU A 1012 9.21 8.65 31.69
C GLU A 1012 10.24 8.02 30.72
N HIS A 1013 11.45 8.59 30.69
CA HIS A 1013 12.51 8.25 29.73
C HIS A 1013 12.11 8.26 28.23
N GLY A 1014 10.94 8.80 27.87
CA GLY A 1014 10.40 8.80 26.51
C GLY A 1014 9.71 7.49 26.10
N TRP A 1015 9.35 6.65 27.07
CA TRP A 1015 8.64 5.37 26.91
C TRP A 1015 7.29 5.39 27.63
N LEU A 1016 6.29 4.66 27.13
CA LEU A 1016 5.07 4.40 27.90
C LEU A 1016 5.31 3.27 28.90
N HIS A 1017 5.35 3.61 30.19
CA HIS A 1017 5.51 2.68 31.31
C HIS A 1017 4.18 1.98 31.64
N THR A 1018 4.12 0.65 31.46
CA THR A 1018 2.85 -0.11 31.63
C THR A 1018 2.57 -0.52 33.08
N GLY A 1019 3.57 -0.48 33.95
CA GLY A 1019 3.53 -1.04 35.30
C GLY A 1019 3.39 -2.57 35.37
N ASP A 1020 3.39 -3.29 34.24
CA ASP A 1020 3.47 -4.75 34.17
C ASP A 1020 4.96 -5.15 34.05
N ILE A 1021 5.45 -5.97 34.99
CA ILE A 1021 6.80 -6.56 34.94
C ILE A 1021 6.72 -7.87 34.17
N ALA A 1022 7.61 -8.07 33.21
CA ALA A 1022 7.71 -9.31 32.43
C ALA A 1022 9.14 -9.80 32.36
N ARG A 1023 9.30 -11.03 31.86
CA ARG A 1023 10.58 -11.59 31.41
C ARG A 1023 10.45 -11.94 29.93
N ARG A 1024 11.53 -11.73 29.17
CA ARG A 1024 11.66 -12.16 27.77
C ARG A 1024 12.43 -13.48 27.73
N ASP A 1025 11.88 -14.50 27.09
CA ASP A 1025 12.60 -15.76 26.85
C ASP A 1025 13.52 -15.67 25.60
N ALA A 1026 14.36 -16.68 25.39
CA ALA A 1026 15.32 -16.72 24.29
C ALA A 1026 14.67 -16.79 22.87
N ASP A 1027 13.37 -17.11 22.79
CA ASP A 1027 12.60 -17.07 21.54
C ASP A 1027 11.90 -15.69 21.35
N GLY A 1028 12.12 -14.75 22.27
CA GLY A 1028 11.56 -13.40 22.28
C GLY A 1028 10.16 -13.26 22.90
N PHE A 1029 9.62 -14.32 23.51
CA PHE A 1029 8.28 -14.31 24.10
C PHE A 1029 8.28 -13.65 25.48
N LEU A 1030 7.27 -12.82 25.74
CA LEU A 1030 7.11 -12.11 27.00
C LEU A 1030 6.20 -12.91 27.94
N THR A 1031 6.59 -13.07 29.19
CA THR A 1031 5.73 -13.63 30.25
C THR A 1031 5.63 -12.61 31.38
N ILE A 1032 4.41 -12.08 31.59
CA ILE A 1032 4.13 -11.12 32.68
C ILE A 1032 4.25 -11.85 34.00
N VAL A 1033 5.19 -11.43 34.85
CA VAL A 1033 5.45 -12.01 36.16
C VAL A 1033 4.72 -11.30 37.29
N ASP A 1034 4.45 -9.98 37.20
CA ASP A 1034 3.55 -9.27 38.12
C ASP A 1034 3.27 -7.82 37.69
N ARG A 1035 2.64 -7.03 38.55
CA ARG A 1035 2.62 -5.56 38.49
C ARG A 1035 3.71 -4.97 39.40
N LYS A 1036 4.45 -3.95 38.92
CA LYS A 1036 5.50 -3.22 39.67
C LYS A 1036 5.01 -2.77 41.06
N LYS A 1037 3.80 -2.23 41.10
CA LYS A 1037 3.10 -1.76 42.31
C LYS A 1037 2.65 -2.86 43.29
N ASP A 1038 2.45 -4.09 42.83
CA ASP A 1038 1.93 -5.20 43.64
C ASP A 1038 3.04 -6.06 44.25
N MET A 1039 4.26 -5.94 43.70
CA MET A 1039 5.51 -6.47 44.24
C MET A 1039 5.63 -6.24 45.76
N VAL A 1040 6.08 -7.28 46.46
CA VAL A 1040 6.29 -7.32 47.91
C VAL A 1040 7.78 -7.29 48.16
N VAL A 1041 8.25 -6.22 48.81
CA VAL A 1041 9.67 -6.06 49.14
C VAL A 1041 9.90 -6.60 50.56
N THR A 1042 10.36 -7.85 50.65
CA THR A 1042 10.58 -8.56 51.93
C THR A 1042 12.07 -8.77 52.17
N GLY A 1043 12.65 -8.02 53.12
CA GLY A 1043 14.05 -8.14 53.51
C GLY A 1043 15.04 -7.87 52.37
N GLY A 1044 14.71 -6.91 51.48
CA GLY A 1044 15.53 -6.55 50.31
C GLY A 1044 15.32 -7.45 49.08
N PHE A 1045 14.39 -8.41 49.12
CA PHE A 1045 14.03 -9.23 47.96
C PHE A 1045 12.71 -8.77 47.35
N ASN A 1046 12.73 -8.57 46.02
CA ASN A 1046 11.55 -8.33 45.20
C ASN A 1046 10.80 -9.66 45.00
N ILE A 1047 9.69 -9.84 45.72
CA ILE A 1047 8.81 -10.99 45.58
C ILE A 1047 7.61 -10.58 44.74
N PHE A 1048 7.36 -11.33 43.68
CA PHE A 1048 6.21 -11.16 42.81
C PHE A 1048 5.06 -12.05 43.31
N PRO A 1049 3.98 -11.50 43.92
CA PRO A 1049 2.81 -12.26 44.35
C PRO A 1049 2.33 -13.37 43.41
N LYS A 1050 2.29 -13.11 42.10
CA LYS A 1050 1.76 -14.04 41.10
C LYS A 1050 2.61 -15.31 40.98
N GLU A 1051 3.93 -15.22 41.16
CA GLU A 1051 4.81 -16.40 41.22
C GLU A 1051 4.51 -17.32 42.41
N VAL A 1052 3.98 -16.75 43.50
CA VAL A 1052 3.54 -17.49 44.69
C VAL A 1052 2.12 -18.03 44.49
N GLU A 1053 1.21 -17.23 43.93
CA GLU A 1053 -0.15 -17.63 43.57
C GLU A 1053 -0.17 -18.83 42.61
N ASP A 1054 0.68 -18.85 41.59
CA ASP A 1054 0.76 -19.98 40.64
C ASP A 1054 1.24 -21.28 41.28
N VAL A 1055 2.20 -21.19 42.22
CA VAL A 1055 2.64 -22.37 42.99
C VAL A 1055 1.51 -22.87 43.89
N LEU A 1056 0.79 -21.98 44.59
CA LEU A 1056 -0.35 -22.35 45.43
C LEU A 1056 -1.49 -22.96 44.61
N CYS A 1057 -1.83 -22.37 43.47
CA CYS A 1057 -2.88 -22.87 42.57
C CYS A 1057 -2.52 -24.18 41.85
N SER A 1058 -1.26 -24.61 41.88
CA SER A 1058 -0.86 -25.95 41.42
C SER A 1058 -1.28 -27.07 42.39
N HIS A 1059 -1.66 -26.74 43.63
CA HIS A 1059 -2.08 -27.72 44.62
C HIS A 1059 -3.55 -28.14 44.43
N PRO A 1060 -3.87 -29.46 44.35
CA PRO A 1060 -5.22 -29.94 44.01
C PRO A 1060 -6.35 -29.42 44.91
N ALA A 1061 -6.09 -29.18 46.19
CA ALA A 1061 -7.10 -28.68 47.14
C ALA A 1061 -7.47 -27.20 46.93
N ILE A 1062 -6.67 -26.42 46.18
CA ILE A 1062 -6.87 -24.97 46.02
C ILE A 1062 -7.82 -24.69 44.85
N ALA A 1063 -8.83 -23.87 45.11
CA ALA A 1063 -9.73 -23.31 44.10
C ALA A 1063 -9.21 -21.95 43.60
N ALA A 1064 -8.75 -21.09 44.51
CA ALA A 1064 -8.14 -19.80 44.19
C ALA A 1064 -7.16 -19.35 45.28
N ALA A 1065 -6.19 -18.50 44.92
CA ALA A 1065 -5.23 -17.88 45.82
C ALA A 1065 -5.04 -16.40 45.48
N ALA A 1066 -4.76 -15.59 46.50
CA ALA A 1066 -4.32 -14.21 46.37
C ALA A 1066 -3.18 -13.93 47.37
N VAL A 1067 -2.12 -13.31 46.90
CA VAL A 1067 -0.91 -12.98 47.69
C VAL A 1067 -0.73 -11.47 47.75
N ILE A 1068 -0.43 -10.98 48.95
CA ILE A 1068 -0.22 -9.57 49.27
C ILE A 1068 0.95 -9.40 50.24
N GLY A 1069 1.56 -8.21 50.22
CA GLY A 1069 2.43 -7.72 51.29
C GLY A 1069 1.59 -7.18 52.45
N VAL A 1070 1.95 -7.54 53.67
CA VAL A 1070 1.46 -6.92 54.91
C VAL A 1070 2.65 -6.32 55.67
N PRO A 1071 2.49 -5.18 56.38
CA PRO A 1071 3.59 -4.57 57.12
C PRO A 1071 4.17 -5.55 58.16
N ASP A 1072 5.50 -5.59 58.27
CA ASP A 1072 6.22 -6.47 59.19
C ASP A 1072 7.50 -5.78 59.70
N ASP A 1073 7.66 -5.71 61.03
CA ASP A 1073 8.77 -5.00 61.69
C ASP A 1073 10.16 -5.60 61.39
N THR A 1074 10.22 -6.86 60.93
CA THR A 1074 11.47 -7.58 60.60
C THR A 1074 11.80 -7.52 59.12
N TRP A 1075 10.79 -7.59 58.25
CA TRP A 1075 10.96 -7.74 56.80
C TRP A 1075 10.59 -6.50 55.97
N GLY A 1076 9.98 -5.48 56.58
CA GLY A 1076 9.38 -4.34 55.88
C GLY A 1076 7.96 -4.68 55.43
N GLU A 1077 7.84 -5.53 54.40
CA GLU A 1077 6.62 -6.28 54.10
C GLU A 1077 6.85 -7.78 54.31
N ALA A 1078 5.88 -8.50 54.87
CA ALA A 1078 5.83 -9.96 54.88
C ALA A 1078 4.85 -10.48 53.84
N VAL A 1079 5.23 -11.58 53.16
CA VAL A 1079 4.37 -12.29 52.20
C VAL A 1079 3.21 -12.97 52.95
N LYS A 1080 1.97 -12.56 52.70
CA LYS A 1080 0.75 -13.25 53.16
C LYS A 1080 0.00 -13.84 51.96
N ALA A 1081 -0.43 -15.09 52.09
CA ALA A 1081 -1.36 -15.72 51.17
C ALA A 1081 -2.76 -15.81 51.78
N VAL A 1082 -3.80 -15.66 50.95
CA VAL A 1082 -5.20 -15.89 51.28
C VAL A 1082 -5.75 -16.85 50.23
N VAL A 1083 -6.34 -17.97 50.64
CA VAL A 1083 -6.74 -19.05 49.73
C VAL A 1083 -8.18 -19.51 49.97
N THR A 1084 -8.83 -19.97 48.92
CA THR A 1084 -10.13 -20.66 48.97
C THR A 1084 -9.95 -22.10 48.49
N LEU A 1085 -10.55 -23.04 49.21
CA LEU A 1085 -10.45 -24.48 48.92
C LEU A 1085 -11.52 -24.93 47.94
N ARG A 1086 -11.28 -26.06 47.27
CA ARG A 1086 -12.32 -26.76 46.49
C ARG A 1086 -13.33 -27.42 47.45
N PRO A 1087 -14.61 -27.55 47.06
CA PRO A 1087 -15.62 -28.21 47.89
C PRO A 1087 -15.18 -29.61 48.34
N GLY A 1088 -15.16 -29.84 49.65
CA GLY A 1088 -14.75 -31.13 50.24
C GLY A 1088 -13.25 -31.42 50.27
N ALA A 1089 -12.39 -30.46 49.92
CA ALA A 1089 -10.94 -30.60 50.03
C ALA A 1089 -10.42 -30.03 51.36
N GLU A 1090 -9.42 -30.70 51.94
CA GLU A 1090 -8.68 -30.25 53.13
C GLU A 1090 -7.18 -30.13 52.79
N VAL A 1091 -6.50 -29.13 53.37
CA VAL A 1091 -5.05 -28.91 53.23
C VAL A 1091 -4.54 -28.10 54.42
N SER A 1092 -3.32 -28.33 54.87
CA SER A 1092 -2.74 -27.54 55.98
C SER A 1092 -2.02 -26.27 55.49
N THR A 1093 -2.07 -25.19 56.27
CA THR A 1093 -1.36 -23.93 55.93
C THR A 1093 0.17 -24.09 55.94
N ALA A 1094 0.68 -25.01 56.77
CA ALA A 1094 2.09 -25.38 56.82
C ALA A 1094 2.56 -26.08 55.53
N GLU A 1095 1.74 -26.97 54.97
CA GLU A 1095 1.97 -27.67 53.71
C GLU A 1095 2.00 -26.70 52.51
N LEU A 1096 1.04 -25.77 52.43
CA LEU A 1096 1.05 -24.70 51.42
C LEU A 1096 2.30 -23.81 51.53
N THR A 1097 2.75 -23.53 52.75
CA THR A 1097 3.99 -22.77 53.00
C THR A 1097 5.24 -23.56 52.59
N ALA A 1098 5.25 -24.86 52.86
CA ALA A 1098 6.34 -25.77 52.47
C ALA A 1098 6.44 -25.92 50.95
N LEU A 1099 5.30 -26.06 50.25
CA LEU A 1099 5.23 -26.12 48.79
C LEU A 1099 5.87 -24.89 48.12
N VAL A 1100 5.55 -23.68 48.58
CA VAL A 1100 6.19 -22.46 48.05
C VAL A 1100 7.67 -22.42 48.41
N ARG A 1101 8.06 -22.78 49.64
CA ARG A 1101 9.46 -22.83 50.07
C ARG A 1101 10.30 -23.79 49.21
N GLU A 1102 9.76 -24.96 48.87
CA GLU A 1102 10.43 -25.94 48.02
C GLU A 1102 10.62 -25.42 46.58
N ARG A 1103 9.56 -24.83 46.01
CA ARG A 1103 9.54 -24.43 44.59
C ARG A 1103 10.20 -23.08 44.28
N LYS A 1104 10.17 -22.13 45.22
CA LYS A 1104 10.61 -20.74 45.04
C LYS A 1104 11.57 -20.24 46.14
N GLY A 1105 11.90 -21.08 47.12
CA GLY A 1105 12.83 -20.73 48.20
C GLY A 1105 12.20 -19.98 49.39
N PRO A 1106 12.99 -19.74 50.45
CA PRO A 1106 12.47 -19.28 51.75
C PRO A 1106 11.99 -17.82 51.78
N HIS A 1107 12.43 -16.98 50.83
CA HIS A 1107 12.00 -15.57 50.73
C HIS A 1107 10.58 -15.47 50.17
N HIS A 1108 10.28 -16.23 49.10
CA HIS A 1108 8.94 -16.34 48.50
C HIS A 1108 7.89 -17.03 49.39
N ALA A 1109 8.32 -17.92 50.29
CA ALA A 1109 7.41 -18.68 51.15
C ALA A 1109 6.55 -17.73 52.02
N PRO A 1110 5.20 -17.85 52.02
CA PRO A 1110 4.33 -17.04 52.86
C PRO A 1110 4.70 -17.14 54.33
N LYS A 1111 4.67 -16.02 55.05
CA LYS A 1111 4.86 -15.96 56.50
C LYS A 1111 3.54 -16.25 57.24
N SER A 1112 2.40 -16.09 56.56
CA SER A 1112 1.09 -16.56 57.00
C SER A 1112 0.22 -16.95 55.79
N VAL A 1113 -0.68 -17.92 55.99
CA VAL A 1113 -1.68 -18.35 55.02
C VAL A 1113 -3.04 -18.40 55.71
N ASP A 1114 -4.02 -17.69 55.18
CA ASP A 1114 -5.40 -17.71 55.69
C ASP A 1114 -6.30 -18.47 54.70
N VAL A 1115 -7.17 -19.33 55.22
CA VAL A 1115 -8.21 -20.00 54.42
C VAL A 1115 -9.52 -19.24 54.58
N VAL A 1116 -10.18 -18.90 53.47
CA VAL A 1116 -11.45 -18.15 53.44
C VAL A 1116 -12.46 -18.80 52.51
N ASP A 1117 -13.75 -18.70 52.86
CA ASP A 1117 -14.86 -19.25 52.07
C ASP A 1117 -14.92 -18.63 50.66
N GLU A 1118 -14.60 -17.34 50.53
CA GLU A 1118 -14.57 -16.62 49.25
C GLU A 1118 -13.54 -15.48 49.27
N LEU A 1119 -12.81 -15.30 48.15
CA LEU A 1119 -11.97 -14.13 47.93
C LEU A 1119 -12.82 -12.94 47.45
N PRO A 1120 -12.56 -11.70 47.90
CA PRO A 1120 -13.24 -10.53 47.34
C PRO A 1120 -12.83 -10.36 45.87
N MET A 1121 -13.81 -10.20 44.97
CA MET A 1121 -13.60 -10.09 43.53
C MET A 1121 -14.00 -8.70 43.02
N SER A 1122 -13.23 -8.17 42.07
CA SER A 1122 -13.55 -6.96 41.33
C SER A 1122 -14.69 -7.18 40.31
N PRO A 1123 -15.37 -6.12 39.82
CA PRO A 1123 -16.46 -6.24 38.83
C PRO A 1123 -16.10 -6.91 37.50
N VAL A 1124 -14.80 -7.13 37.24
CA VAL A 1124 -14.27 -7.84 36.05
C VAL A 1124 -13.71 -9.23 36.39
N GLY A 1125 -14.01 -9.78 37.58
CA GLY A 1125 -13.68 -11.16 37.96
C GLY A 1125 -12.22 -11.41 38.34
N LYS A 1126 -11.47 -10.38 38.77
CA LYS A 1126 -10.10 -10.52 39.32
C LYS A 1126 -10.11 -10.35 40.84
N PRO A 1127 -9.30 -11.09 41.63
CA PRO A 1127 -9.18 -10.89 43.08
C PRO A 1127 -8.85 -9.44 43.44
N ASP A 1128 -9.63 -8.84 44.33
CA ASP A 1128 -9.45 -7.47 44.78
C ASP A 1128 -8.38 -7.42 45.89
N LYS A 1129 -7.11 -7.34 45.46
CA LYS A 1129 -5.96 -7.18 46.35
C LYS A 1129 -6.01 -5.89 47.18
N LYS A 1130 -6.76 -4.86 46.76
CA LYS A 1130 -6.95 -3.62 47.53
C LYS A 1130 -7.92 -3.86 48.68
N ALA A 1131 -9.05 -4.52 48.43
CA ALA A 1131 -9.98 -4.96 49.49
C ALA A 1131 -9.31 -5.94 50.46
N LEU A 1132 -8.46 -6.86 49.97
CA LEU A 1132 -7.65 -7.72 50.84
C LEU A 1132 -6.66 -6.92 51.68
N ARG A 1133 -5.80 -6.07 51.09
CA ARG A 1133 -4.85 -5.23 51.85
C ARG A 1133 -5.57 -4.42 52.92
N ALA A 1134 -6.70 -3.79 52.61
CA ALA A 1134 -7.50 -3.02 53.59
C ALA A 1134 -8.01 -3.84 54.79
N ARG A 1135 -8.17 -5.17 54.68
CA ARG A 1135 -8.52 -6.05 55.81
C ARG A 1135 -7.34 -6.36 56.74
N TYR A 1136 -6.11 -6.35 56.21
CA TYR A 1136 -4.89 -6.74 56.93
C TYR A 1136 -3.98 -5.56 57.31
N TRP A 1137 -4.19 -4.39 56.71
CA TRP A 1137 -3.47 -3.15 56.98
C TRP A 1137 -4.20 -2.33 58.04
N SER A 1138 -3.82 -2.47 59.31
CA SER A 1138 -4.38 -1.65 60.39
C SER A 1138 -3.78 -0.22 60.36
N THR A 1139 -4.49 0.71 59.70
CA THR A 1139 -4.34 2.17 59.81
C THR A 1139 -2.97 2.80 59.45
N GLY A 1140 -2.04 2.07 58.82
CA GLY A 1140 -0.75 2.60 58.35
C GLY A 1140 -0.71 2.85 56.84
N GLU A 1141 0.01 3.90 56.41
CA GLU A 1141 0.36 4.12 54.99
C GLU A 1141 1.62 3.34 54.57
N ARG A 1142 1.76 3.07 53.26
CA ARG A 1142 2.85 2.24 52.70
C ARG A 1142 4.18 3.01 52.72
N ARG A 1143 5.20 2.46 53.39
CA ARG A 1143 6.56 3.02 53.46
C ARG A 1143 7.50 2.45 52.39
N VAL A 1144 7.11 2.50 51.12
CA VAL A 1144 8.05 2.40 49.98
C VAL A 1144 7.50 3.31 48.88
N HIS A 1145 8.37 4.17 48.33
CA HIS A 1145 8.15 4.94 47.10
C HIS A 1145 8.76 4.16 45.94
#